data_AF-A0A0C3GH16-F1
#
_entry.id   AF-A0A0C3GH16-F1
#
_cell.length_a   1.000
_cell.length_b   1.000
_cell.length_c   1.000
_cell.angle_alpha   90.00
_cell.angle_beta   90.00
_cell.angle_gamma   90.00
#
_symmetry.space_group_name_H-M   'P 1'
#
loop_
_entity.id
_entity.type
_entity.pdbx_description
1 polymer ?
#
loop_
_entity_poly.entity_id
_entity_poly.type
_entity_poly.pdbx_seq_one_letter_code
_entity_poly.pdbx_strand_id
1 'polypeptide(L)'
;MESEDEDTDYSYSSHPYLRFYEEQENERRIHNAVHKSEFPDSFWLSDLQVYVPLRFFKTIQGFHKGSLDLTGRHMPRYQALMRRWNSFISDLLDLSLHATQYKHEVPDLQGEPPVSSLSHKFSDENILRQFQEKWRLSQQYSYSMLLMHTQKTLSIICENPMPIFQRTCLINLPVEVLEIIMAHASMDQARLLSATCQFLRKVGLRFIFGHRKLCLEAEPDWKLLRAEPDADHSKYLCNVAIASRDKFLETTQFLLSRPDLTRSLRSLTIQDRWSNQSIDGTLIQDFDVLSIPDFYAVIHNDLKKILEAAFNLSTVTFICTEVVPEFLQITSRIATLHTINFHLCKLDHRVCESITTNQIKSSETLLNLRLLIANVAVDTSGVWHILALCPRIRTLSVLGSGYTDISIPPDIVRQTCNPFTTLERVFLDHFDPDDISALSVWMSEVSGSLRLTHFKIHTRRGMDDTVVFNLLDALRWSPNMQVLVLEGLRDAGLELIDRISQACPNLFGLTLIRRHNNRQSETKLASWPHASYEYASQFTGFTRLNHFGWNLDVDLYGLDPSPSVMNEFEAGFPDLFFEGWEETETRDQNAYFDDTHLMAGSFAAHCPTLRTFAIVDRMVRLVCLIDNTPNGRLLSKQKYGAMFESTKWNPHPWKGWPLIMPTPAGTVRE
;
A
#
# COMPACT_ATOMS: atom_id res chain seq x y z
N MET A 1 -10.21 16.95 23.30
CA MET A 1 -9.07 16.68 24.19
C MET A 1 -8.72 15.23 23.92
N GLU A 2 -7.87 15.04 22.91
CA GLU A 2 -7.26 13.77 22.53
C GLU A 2 -5.83 14.19 22.22
N SER A 3 -4.90 13.84 23.09
CA SER A 3 -3.46 13.94 22.87
C SER A 3 -2.93 12.54 23.06
N GLU A 4 -2.82 11.81 21.95
CA GLU A 4 -2.03 10.59 21.89
C GLU A 4 -0.70 10.97 21.23
N ASP A 5 0.37 10.77 22.00
CA ASP A 5 1.74 10.71 21.54
C ASP A 5 1.87 9.50 20.60
N GLU A 6 1.45 9.66 19.34
CA GLU A 6 2.13 8.97 18.27
C GLU A 6 3.54 9.57 18.19
N ASP A 7 4.55 8.73 17.95
CA ASP A 7 5.84 9.13 17.37
C ASP A 7 5.53 9.92 16.09
N THR A 8 5.24 11.20 16.30
CA THR A 8 4.89 12.16 15.29
C THR A 8 6.21 12.41 14.63
N ASP A 9 6.38 11.84 13.44
CA ASP A 9 7.06 12.52 12.38
C ASP A 9 6.60 13.99 12.46
N TYR A 10 7.44 14.85 13.05
CA TYR A 10 7.14 16.25 13.34
C TYR A 10 7.14 17.00 12.01
N SER A 11 6.26 16.59 11.10
CA SER A 11 5.73 17.39 10.02
C SER A 11 4.98 18.54 10.70
N TYR A 12 5.73 19.59 11.03
CA TYR A 12 5.20 20.91 11.34
C TYR A 12 4.50 21.42 10.09
N SER A 13 3.27 20.94 9.86
CA SER A 13 2.42 21.41 8.78
C SER A 13 2.26 22.92 8.95
N SER A 14 2.69 23.66 7.94
CA SER A 14 2.47 25.09 7.94
C SER A 14 0.96 25.35 7.94
N HIS A 15 0.55 26.52 8.44
CA HIS A 15 -0.86 26.90 8.31
C HIS A 15 -1.32 26.74 6.85
N PRO A 16 -2.56 26.26 6.61
CA PRO A 16 -3.00 25.68 5.34
C PRO A 16 -2.94 26.64 4.13
N TYR A 17 -2.52 27.89 4.31
CA TYR A 17 -2.44 28.94 3.29
C TYR A 17 -1.05 29.19 2.68
N LEU A 18 -0.02 28.35 2.92
CA LEU A 18 1.36 28.60 2.46
C LEU A 18 2.13 27.35 1.95
N ARG A 19 1.60 26.64 0.95
CA ARG A 19 2.24 25.39 0.47
C ARG A 19 3.50 25.56 -0.40
N PHE A 20 3.74 26.74 -0.99
CA PHE A 20 4.98 26.93 -1.76
C PHE A 20 6.19 26.81 -0.83
N TYR A 21 7.16 25.99 -1.17
CA TYR A 21 8.36 25.75 -0.38
C TYR A 21 8.15 25.04 0.97
N GLU A 22 6.96 24.49 1.25
CA GLU A 22 6.68 23.80 2.53
C GLU A 22 7.51 22.53 2.72
N GLU A 23 7.65 21.72 1.68
CA GLU A 23 8.49 20.51 1.69
C GLU A 23 9.97 20.89 1.90
N GLN A 24 10.47 21.86 1.14
CA GLN A 24 11.85 22.35 1.29
C GLN A 24 12.11 23.01 2.66
N GLU A 25 11.11 23.64 3.26
CA GLU A 25 11.19 24.16 4.63
C GLU A 25 11.24 23.02 5.66
N ASN A 26 10.41 21.98 5.49
CA ASN A 26 10.40 20.83 6.40
C ASN A 26 11.68 20.01 6.28
N GLU A 27 12.16 19.72 5.07
CA GLU A 27 13.46 19.09 4.83
C GLU A 27 14.58 19.86 5.51
N ARG A 28 14.60 21.20 5.36
CA ARG A 28 15.59 22.04 6.03
C ARG A 28 15.41 22.07 7.54
N ARG A 29 14.19 22.05 8.07
CA ARG A 29 13.96 21.95 9.51
C ARG A 29 14.48 20.64 10.08
N ILE A 30 14.23 19.53 9.40
CA ILE A 30 14.73 18.20 9.77
C ILE A 30 16.26 18.21 9.73
N HIS A 31 16.85 18.67 8.63
CA HIS A 31 18.30 18.84 8.50
C HIS A 31 18.88 19.69 9.64
N ASN A 32 18.28 20.84 9.93
CA ASN A 32 18.73 21.73 11.01
C ASN A 32 18.53 21.11 12.40
N ALA A 33 17.49 20.28 12.60
CA ALA A 33 17.27 19.57 13.86
C ALA A 33 18.33 18.47 14.07
N VAL A 34 18.75 17.79 13.02
CA VAL A 34 19.84 16.80 13.05
C VAL A 34 21.19 17.45 13.34
N HIS A 35 21.46 18.62 12.76
CA HIS A 35 22.73 19.34 12.92
C HIS A 35 22.75 20.40 14.04
N LYS A 36 21.73 20.41 14.91
CA LYS A 36 21.55 21.45 15.93
C LYS A 36 22.68 21.50 16.97
N SER A 37 23.46 20.42 17.13
CA SER A 37 24.62 20.37 18.02
C SER A 37 25.87 21.06 17.47
N GLU A 38 25.93 21.34 16.16
CA GLU A 38 27.17 21.76 15.49
C GLU A 38 27.24 23.27 15.22
N PHE A 39 26.11 23.98 15.18
CA PHE A 39 26.08 25.42 14.84
C PHE A 39 25.11 26.22 15.72
N PRO A 40 25.39 27.51 16.00
CA PRO A 40 24.53 28.39 16.79
C PRO A 40 23.12 28.56 16.21
N ASP A 41 22.11 28.63 17.08
CA ASP A 41 20.68 28.79 16.73
C ASP A 41 20.37 29.98 15.79
N SER A 42 21.22 31.02 15.76
CA SER A 42 21.04 32.21 14.92
C SER A 42 21.27 31.96 13.42
N PHE A 43 22.07 30.96 13.05
CA PHE A 43 22.36 30.65 11.65
C PHE A 43 21.13 30.00 10.98
N TRP A 44 20.50 29.05 11.66
CA TRP A 44 19.40 28.24 11.13
C TRP A 44 18.09 29.00 10.89
N LEU A 45 17.79 29.99 11.74
CA LEU A 45 16.58 30.83 11.58
C LEU A 45 16.67 31.74 10.36
N SER A 46 17.89 32.12 9.95
CA SER A 46 18.11 33.01 8.80
C SER A 46 17.86 32.33 7.44
N ASP A 47 18.03 31.01 7.38
CA ASP A 47 17.85 30.22 6.15
C ASP A 47 16.38 29.96 5.80
N LEU A 48 15.52 29.76 6.81
CA LEU A 48 14.09 29.56 6.58
C LEU A 48 13.38 30.86 6.15
N GLN A 49 13.93 32.02 6.54
CA GLN A 49 13.38 33.32 6.15
C GLN A 49 13.50 33.60 4.65
N VAL A 50 14.37 32.91 3.92
CA VAL A 50 14.54 33.04 2.46
C VAL A 50 13.27 32.65 1.70
N TYR A 51 12.45 31.75 2.25
CA TYR A 51 11.24 31.27 1.58
C TYR A 51 10.06 32.23 1.67
N VAL A 52 10.02 33.12 2.67
CA VAL A 52 8.97 34.12 2.84
C VAL A 52 8.82 35.04 1.62
N PRO A 53 9.89 35.72 1.14
CA PRO A 53 9.81 36.52 -0.08
C PRO A 53 9.54 35.67 -1.33
N LEU A 54 10.16 34.49 -1.43
CA LEU A 54 9.93 33.59 -2.58
C LEU A 54 8.46 33.20 -2.72
N ARG A 55 7.77 32.89 -1.61
CA ARG A 55 6.33 32.65 -1.57
C ARG A 55 5.56 33.86 -2.07
N PHE A 56 5.90 35.06 -1.62
CA PHE A 56 5.23 36.29 -2.06
C PHE A 56 5.33 36.48 -3.58
N PHE A 57 6.53 36.38 -4.16
CA PHE A 57 6.74 36.46 -5.61
C PHE A 57 5.98 35.35 -6.36
N LYS A 58 6.13 34.09 -5.93
CA LYS A 58 5.47 32.94 -6.55
C LYS A 58 3.95 33.02 -6.49
N THR A 59 3.40 33.58 -5.42
CA THR A 59 1.95 33.76 -5.27
C THR A 59 1.43 34.74 -6.31
N ILE A 60 2.07 35.90 -6.48
CA ILE A 60 1.71 36.87 -7.54
C ILE A 60 1.83 36.21 -8.92
N GLN A 61 2.98 35.58 -9.20
CA GLN A 61 3.19 34.85 -10.47
C GLN A 61 2.11 33.79 -10.71
N GLY A 62 1.68 33.08 -9.68
CA GLY A 62 0.68 32.03 -9.78
C GLY A 62 -0.72 32.52 -10.13
N PHE A 63 -1.12 33.72 -9.70
CA PHE A 63 -2.37 34.35 -10.16
C PHE A 63 -2.33 34.64 -11.67
N HIS A 64 -1.20 35.11 -12.18
CA HIS A 64 -1.04 35.45 -13.59
C HIS A 64 -0.80 34.21 -14.49
N LYS A 65 -0.19 33.15 -13.96
CA LYS A 65 0.00 31.85 -14.67
C LYS A 65 -1.18 30.89 -14.55
N GLY A 66 -2.08 31.14 -13.61
CA GLY A 66 -3.20 30.24 -13.29
C GLY A 66 -2.82 28.98 -12.50
N SER A 67 -1.64 28.95 -11.88
CA SER A 67 -1.15 27.82 -11.05
C SER A 67 -0.63 28.35 -9.71
N LEU A 68 -1.26 27.97 -8.59
CA LEU A 68 -1.04 28.54 -7.26
C LEU A 68 -0.92 27.45 -6.17
N ASP A 69 -0.64 27.85 -4.93
CA ASP A 69 -0.47 27.06 -3.69
C ASP A 69 -1.72 26.31 -3.17
N LEU A 70 -2.69 25.99 -4.03
CA LEU A 70 -3.94 25.29 -3.72
C LEU A 70 -4.93 26.05 -2.81
N THR A 71 -4.61 27.27 -2.38
CA THR A 71 -5.45 28.01 -1.40
C THR A 71 -6.46 28.94 -2.06
N GLY A 72 -6.70 28.72 -3.35
CA GLY A 72 -7.70 29.41 -4.14
C GLY A 72 -7.17 30.67 -4.82
N ARG A 73 -7.53 30.83 -6.10
CA ARG A 73 -7.28 32.05 -6.90
C ARG A 73 -8.49 32.97 -6.84
N HIS A 74 -8.74 33.54 -5.65
CA HIS A 74 -9.89 34.41 -5.42
C HIS A 74 -9.55 35.90 -5.57
N MET A 75 -10.46 36.67 -6.15
CA MET A 75 -10.29 38.10 -6.40
C MET A 75 -9.91 38.91 -5.14
N PRO A 76 -10.56 38.74 -3.96
CA PRO A 76 -10.19 39.53 -2.78
C PRO A 76 -8.75 39.29 -2.33
N ARG A 77 -8.26 38.05 -2.43
CA ARG A 77 -6.87 37.69 -2.10
C ARG A 77 -5.90 38.36 -3.06
N TYR A 78 -6.18 38.31 -4.36
CA TYR A 78 -5.37 38.99 -5.37
C TYR A 78 -5.30 40.50 -5.13
N GLN A 79 -6.43 41.16 -4.86
CA GLN A 79 -6.48 42.60 -4.58
C GLN A 79 -5.66 42.98 -3.33
N ALA A 80 -5.70 42.16 -2.28
CA ALA A 80 -4.86 42.36 -1.09
C ALA A 80 -3.37 42.20 -1.42
N LEU A 81 -3.01 41.18 -2.18
CA LEU A 81 -1.63 40.91 -2.59
C LEU A 81 -1.09 41.99 -3.54
N MET A 82 -1.90 42.49 -4.49
CA MET A 82 -1.49 43.55 -5.41
C MET A 82 -1.28 44.89 -4.71
N ARG A 83 -2.09 45.23 -3.71
CA ARG A 83 -1.81 46.41 -2.86
C ARG A 83 -0.45 46.29 -2.18
N ARG A 84 -0.13 45.10 -1.65
CA ARG A 84 1.16 44.82 -1.04
C ARG A 84 2.30 44.82 -2.07
N TRP A 85 2.07 44.29 -3.27
CA TRP A 85 3.02 44.31 -4.39
C TRP A 85 3.37 45.72 -4.81
N ASN A 86 2.38 46.60 -4.98
CA ASN A 86 2.63 47.98 -5.38
C ASN A 86 3.41 48.74 -4.31
N SER A 87 3.11 48.51 -3.02
CA SER A 87 3.89 49.05 -1.90
C SER A 87 5.33 48.55 -1.92
N PHE A 88 5.54 47.24 -2.15
CA PHE A 88 6.86 46.64 -2.30
C PHE A 88 7.66 47.24 -3.46
N ILE A 89 7.03 47.40 -4.63
CA ILE A 89 7.67 48.01 -5.80
C ILE A 89 8.07 49.46 -5.53
N SER A 90 7.20 50.24 -4.89
CA SER A 90 7.52 51.63 -4.51
C SER A 90 8.76 51.66 -3.62
N ASP A 91 8.76 50.88 -2.53
CA ASP A 91 9.90 50.82 -1.61
C ASP A 91 11.17 50.31 -2.30
N LEU A 92 11.06 49.37 -3.25
CA LEU A 92 12.20 48.81 -3.97
C LEU A 92 12.80 49.83 -4.95
N LEU A 93 11.95 50.65 -5.58
CA LEU A 93 12.38 51.76 -6.44
C LEU A 93 13.08 52.83 -5.59
N ASP A 94 12.54 53.17 -4.42
CA ASP A 94 13.21 54.10 -3.49
C ASP A 94 14.57 53.54 -3.04
N LEU A 95 14.63 52.24 -2.71
CA LEU A 95 15.87 51.55 -2.36
C LEU A 95 16.89 51.58 -3.52
N SER A 96 16.43 51.50 -4.77
CA SER A 96 17.30 51.50 -5.95
C SER A 96 18.08 52.79 -6.13
N LEU A 97 17.56 53.93 -5.63
CA LEU A 97 18.23 55.23 -5.68
C LEU A 97 19.52 55.26 -4.84
N HIS A 98 19.65 54.34 -3.88
CA HIS A 98 20.79 54.23 -2.98
C HIS A 98 21.77 53.11 -3.36
N ALA A 99 21.46 52.34 -4.41
CA ALA A 99 22.26 51.20 -4.85
C ALA A 99 23.21 51.60 -5.99
N THR A 100 24.50 51.33 -5.83
CA THR A 100 25.52 51.47 -6.89
C THR A 100 25.96 50.09 -7.36
N GLN A 101 25.86 49.84 -8.65
CA GLN A 101 26.27 48.58 -9.25
C GLN A 101 27.79 48.51 -9.37
N TYR A 102 28.37 47.36 -9.02
CA TYR A 102 29.78 47.08 -9.26
C TYR A 102 29.94 45.65 -9.79
N LYS A 103 30.93 45.48 -10.67
CA LYS A 103 31.34 44.16 -11.16
C LYS A 103 32.39 43.61 -10.21
N HIS A 104 32.22 42.34 -9.84
CA HIS A 104 33.26 41.58 -9.17
C HIS A 104 33.39 40.23 -9.86
N GLU A 105 34.62 39.76 -9.96
CA GLU A 105 34.95 38.44 -10.48
C GLU A 105 34.82 37.45 -9.33
N VAL A 106 33.91 36.48 -9.47
CA VAL A 106 33.80 35.38 -8.51
C VAL A 106 34.72 34.27 -9.03
N PRO A 107 35.75 33.87 -8.26
CA PRO A 107 36.60 32.75 -8.64
C PRO A 107 35.73 31.50 -8.71
N ASP A 108 35.76 30.78 -9.84
CA ASP A 108 35.14 29.47 -9.91
C ASP A 108 35.99 28.48 -9.09
N LEU A 109 35.34 27.73 -8.19
CA LEU A 109 35.99 26.70 -7.38
C LEU A 109 36.41 25.48 -8.25
N GLN A 110 35.93 25.40 -9.49
CA GLN A 110 36.20 24.29 -10.43
C GLN A 110 37.27 24.61 -11.49
N GLY A 111 37.96 25.75 -11.41
CA GLY A 111 39.07 26.09 -12.32
C GLY A 111 38.67 26.70 -13.67
N GLU A 112 37.38 26.98 -13.86
CA GLU A 112 36.86 27.75 -14.99
C GLU A 112 37.20 29.26 -14.85
N PRO A 113 37.24 30.03 -15.95
CA PRO A 113 37.48 31.47 -15.91
C PRO A 113 36.42 32.17 -15.02
N PRO A 114 36.85 33.15 -14.20
CA PRO A 114 35.96 33.77 -13.22
C PRO A 114 34.73 34.39 -13.89
N VAL A 115 33.55 34.03 -13.39
CA VAL A 115 32.29 34.55 -13.89
C VAL A 115 32.10 35.95 -13.33
N SER A 116 32.00 36.95 -14.20
CA SER A 116 31.73 38.33 -13.78
C SER A 116 30.32 38.43 -13.21
N SER A 117 30.19 38.67 -11.91
CA SER A 117 28.91 38.81 -11.22
C SER A 117 28.65 40.29 -10.88
N LEU A 118 27.41 40.72 -11.07
CA LEU A 118 26.95 42.08 -10.76
C LEU A 118 26.41 42.13 -9.33
N SER A 119 27.16 42.81 -8.47
CA SER A 119 26.76 43.09 -7.08
C SER A 119 26.38 44.55 -6.91
N HIS A 120 25.67 44.83 -5.82
CA HIS A 120 25.19 46.18 -5.49
C HIS A 120 25.75 46.60 -4.14
N LYS A 121 26.33 47.80 -4.09
CA LYS A 121 26.79 48.44 -2.87
C LYS A 121 25.87 49.60 -2.53
N PHE A 122 25.47 49.73 -1.27
CA PHE A 122 24.60 50.80 -0.82
C PHE A 122 25.40 51.97 -0.25
N SER A 123 24.94 53.20 -0.47
CA SER A 123 25.53 54.39 0.16
C SER A 123 25.42 54.36 1.69
N ASP A 124 24.35 53.75 2.20
CA ASP A 124 24.11 53.48 3.62
C ASP A 124 23.47 52.09 3.78
N GLU A 125 24.19 51.17 4.43
CA GLU A 125 23.71 49.80 4.69
C GLU A 125 22.47 49.77 5.59
N ASN A 126 22.23 50.82 6.40
CA ASN A 126 21.04 50.90 7.23
C ASN A 126 19.76 50.98 6.41
N ILE A 127 19.80 51.55 5.21
CA ILE A 127 18.63 51.65 4.33
C ILE A 127 18.23 50.27 3.82
N LEU A 128 19.21 49.45 3.40
CA LEU A 128 18.96 48.05 3.02
C LEU A 128 18.42 47.25 4.20
N ARG A 129 19.00 47.43 5.39
CA ARG A 129 18.55 46.74 6.62
C ARG A 129 17.11 47.11 6.98
N GLN A 130 16.75 48.40 6.94
CA GLN A 130 15.37 48.84 7.18
C GLN A 130 14.39 48.26 6.17
N PHE A 131 14.77 48.17 4.89
CA PHE A 131 13.97 47.52 3.86
C PHE A 131 13.80 46.02 4.16
N GLN A 132 14.89 45.32 4.50
CA GLN A 132 14.86 43.90 4.86
C GLN A 132 13.98 43.65 6.09
N GLU A 133 14.08 44.48 7.13
CA GLU A 133 13.23 44.40 8.32
C GLU A 133 11.75 44.63 7.99
N LYS A 134 11.43 45.68 7.22
CA LYS A 134 10.05 45.99 6.80
C LYS A 134 9.40 44.83 6.04
N TRP A 135 10.16 44.20 5.15
CA TRP A 135 9.69 43.11 4.29
C TRP A 135 9.96 41.70 4.85
N ARG A 136 10.52 41.61 6.07
CA ARG A 136 10.89 40.35 6.74
C ARG A 136 11.80 39.47 5.89
N LEU A 137 12.79 40.09 5.25
CA LEU A 137 13.80 39.42 4.45
C LEU A 137 14.98 39.00 5.34
N SER A 138 15.55 37.82 5.06
CA SER A 138 16.82 37.41 5.67
C SER A 138 17.93 38.38 5.25
N GLN A 139 18.89 38.62 6.14
CA GLN A 139 20.10 39.41 5.82
C GLN A 139 20.91 38.79 4.67
N GLN A 140 20.80 37.47 4.50
CA GLN A 140 21.43 36.74 3.38
C GLN A 140 20.76 37.04 2.02
N TYR A 141 19.55 37.60 2.02
CA TYR A 141 18.80 37.85 0.79
C TYR A 141 19.30 39.13 0.11
N SER A 142 20.20 38.94 -0.86
CA SER A 142 20.86 40.05 -1.54
C SER A 142 19.90 40.91 -2.39
N TYR A 143 20.28 42.17 -2.61
CA TYR A 143 19.52 43.06 -3.48
C TYR A 143 19.45 42.55 -4.93
N SER A 144 20.51 41.92 -5.43
CA SER A 144 20.53 41.28 -6.75
C SER A 144 19.46 40.18 -6.86
N MET A 145 19.27 39.36 -5.81
CA MET A 145 18.20 38.37 -5.78
C MET A 145 16.81 39.02 -5.78
N LEU A 146 16.59 40.09 -5.01
CA LEU A 146 15.32 40.83 -5.02
C LEU A 146 14.98 41.37 -6.40
N LEU A 147 15.95 41.99 -7.08
CA LEU A 147 15.78 42.49 -8.43
C LEU A 147 15.44 41.36 -9.41
N MET A 148 16.19 40.25 -9.37
CA MET A 148 15.94 39.10 -10.23
C MET A 148 14.51 38.55 -10.05
N HIS A 149 14.06 38.34 -8.81
CA HIS A 149 12.71 37.84 -8.54
C HIS A 149 11.62 38.86 -8.90
N THR A 150 11.90 40.14 -8.72
CA THR A 150 10.99 41.23 -9.09
C THR A 150 10.83 41.32 -10.60
N GLN A 151 11.93 41.37 -11.35
CA GLN A 151 11.95 41.38 -12.82
C GLN A 151 11.23 40.16 -13.39
N LYS A 152 11.49 38.97 -12.85
CA LYS A 152 10.79 37.75 -13.25
C LYS A 152 9.28 37.85 -13.01
N THR A 153 8.87 38.42 -11.88
CA THR A 153 7.44 38.61 -11.57
C THR A 153 6.79 39.62 -12.50
N LEU A 154 7.46 40.76 -12.77
CA LEU A 154 7.00 41.76 -13.72
C LEU A 154 6.90 41.20 -15.14
N SER A 155 7.89 40.42 -15.60
CA SER A 155 7.84 39.73 -16.91
C SER A 155 6.58 38.87 -17.02
N ILE A 156 6.27 38.07 -15.99
CA ILE A 156 5.08 37.21 -15.96
C ILE A 156 3.78 38.02 -15.98
N ILE A 157 3.74 39.16 -15.26
CA ILE A 157 2.59 40.08 -15.28
C ILE A 157 2.43 40.72 -16.66
N CYS A 158 3.53 41.14 -17.31
CA CYS A 158 3.52 41.72 -18.65
C CYS A 158 3.07 40.70 -19.71
N GLU A 159 3.55 39.46 -19.61
CA GLU A 159 3.15 38.35 -20.48
C GLU A 159 1.67 37.97 -20.29
N ASN A 160 1.15 38.09 -19.06
CA ASN A 160 -0.21 37.69 -18.69
C ASN A 160 -0.90 38.81 -17.90
N PRO A 161 -1.32 39.91 -18.55
CA PRO A 161 -1.80 41.10 -17.85
C PRO A 161 -3.07 40.87 -17.02
N MET A 162 -3.88 39.89 -17.42
CA MET A 162 -5.11 39.53 -16.72
C MET A 162 -4.88 38.35 -15.76
N PRO A 163 -5.05 38.52 -14.44
CA PRO A 163 -4.96 37.41 -13.50
C PRO A 163 -6.07 36.37 -13.76
N ILE A 164 -5.74 35.09 -13.59
CA ILE A 164 -6.65 33.98 -13.81
C ILE A 164 -7.28 33.54 -12.49
N PHE A 165 -8.55 33.86 -12.29
CA PHE A 165 -9.29 33.48 -11.08
C PHE A 165 -9.91 32.09 -11.18
N GLN A 166 -9.96 31.41 -10.04
CA GLN A 166 -10.58 30.10 -9.92
C GLN A 166 -12.10 30.23 -10.01
N ARG A 167 -12.69 29.55 -11.01
CA ARG A 167 -14.14 29.51 -11.22
C ARG A 167 -14.82 28.36 -10.46
N THR A 168 -14.10 27.25 -10.30
CA THR A 168 -14.62 26.03 -9.69
C THR A 168 -13.85 25.73 -8.40
N CYS A 169 -14.52 25.76 -7.26
CA CYS A 169 -14.00 25.25 -6.00
C CYS A 169 -14.38 23.78 -5.84
N LEU A 170 -13.69 23.08 -4.92
CA LEU A 170 -14.03 21.71 -4.58
C LEU A 170 -15.51 21.58 -4.20
N ILE A 171 -16.03 22.53 -3.40
CA ILE A 171 -17.44 22.56 -2.97
C ILE A 171 -18.45 22.80 -4.11
N ASN A 172 -18.01 23.16 -5.31
CA ASN A 172 -18.88 23.29 -6.48
C ASN A 172 -19.04 21.97 -7.24
N LEU A 173 -18.26 20.94 -6.90
CA LEU A 173 -18.44 19.62 -7.48
C LEU A 173 -19.73 18.97 -6.93
N PRO A 174 -20.40 18.11 -7.75
CA PRO A 174 -21.48 17.27 -7.26
C PRO A 174 -21.05 16.47 -6.04
N VAL A 175 -21.99 16.19 -5.13
CA VAL A 175 -21.70 15.49 -3.87
C VAL A 175 -21.13 14.10 -4.13
N GLU A 176 -21.54 13.45 -5.22
CA GLU A 176 -21.08 12.13 -5.64
C GLU A 176 -19.57 12.16 -5.98
N VAL A 177 -19.09 13.23 -6.61
CA VAL A 177 -17.67 13.41 -6.92
C VAL A 177 -16.87 13.67 -5.65
N LEU A 178 -17.43 14.45 -4.71
CA LEU A 178 -16.82 14.68 -3.40
C LEU A 178 -16.75 13.40 -2.57
N GLU A 179 -17.77 12.56 -2.66
CA GLU A 179 -17.80 11.25 -2.04
C GLU A 179 -16.72 10.33 -2.62
N ILE A 180 -16.49 10.34 -3.95
CA ILE A 180 -15.38 9.61 -4.58
C ILE A 180 -14.02 10.14 -4.11
N ILE A 181 -13.85 11.47 -4.03
CA ILE A 181 -12.61 12.07 -3.53
C ILE A 181 -12.34 11.66 -2.09
N MET A 182 -13.36 11.71 -1.22
CA MET A 182 -13.26 11.29 0.18
C MET A 182 -12.99 9.78 0.30
N ALA A 183 -13.54 8.95 -0.59
CA ALA A 183 -13.30 7.51 -0.62
C ALA A 183 -11.86 7.15 -1.01
N HIS A 184 -11.19 8.00 -1.80
CA HIS A 184 -9.78 7.83 -2.17
C HIS A 184 -8.81 8.52 -1.20
N ALA A 185 -9.30 9.40 -0.33
CA ALA A 185 -8.49 10.04 0.68
C ALA A 185 -8.13 9.04 1.80
N SER A 186 -6.92 9.16 2.36
CA SER A 186 -6.60 8.51 3.64
C SER A 186 -7.52 9.06 4.74
N MET A 187 -7.61 8.36 5.87
CA MET A 187 -8.47 8.81 6.98
C MET A 187 -8.08 10.22 7.46
N ASP A 188 -6.78 10.52 7.52
CA ASP A 188 -6.29 11.83 7.94
C ASP A 188 -6.53 12.90 6.88
N GLN A 189 -6.36 12.55 5.60
CA GLN A 189 -6.75 13.45 4.50
C GLN A 189 -8.26 13.75 4.54
N ALA A 190 -9.11 12.75 4.78
CA ALA A 190 -10.56 12.94 4.90
C ALA A 190 -10.92 13.80 6.12
N ARG A 191 -10.23 13.64 7.26
CA ARG A 191 -10.37 14.52 8.44
C ARG A 191 -9.98 15.95 8.13
N LEU A 192 -8.83 16.15 7.49
CA LEU A 192 -8.34 17.47 7.08
C LEU A 192 -9.32 18.15 6.10
N LEU A 193 -9.78 17.43 5.08
CA LEU A 193 -10.80 17.94 4.15
C LEU A 193 -12.10 18.29 4.88
N SER A 194 -12.53 17.46 5.83
CA SER A 194 -13.72 17.71 6.64
C SER A 194 -13.59 18.90 7.58
N ALA A 195 -12.37 19.23 8.00
CA ALA A 195 -12.11 20.38 8.87
C ALA A 195 -12.18 21.73 8.12
N THR A 196 -12.15 21.72 6.78
CA THR A 196 -12.10 22.96 5.99
C THR A 196 -13.40 23.78 6.00
N CYS A 197 -14.57 23.12 5.95
CA CYS A 197 -15.86 23.79 5.95
C CYS A 197 -17.00 22.84 6.36
N GLN A 198 -18.16 23.38 6.74
CA GLN A 198 -19.30 22.59 7.20
C GLN A 198 -19.85 21.61 6.14
N PHE A 199 -19.81 21.99 4.86
CA PHE A 199 -20.29 21.13 3.78
C PHE A 199 -19.40 19.89 3.60
N LEU A 200 -18.08 20.09 3.48
CA LEU A 200 -17.12 18.98 3.40
C LEU A 200 -17.08 18.18 4.69
N ARG A 201 -17.32 18.79 5.85
CA ARG A 201 -17.55 18.07 7.11
C ARG A 201 -18.71 17.09 6.98
N LYS A 202 -19.87 17.54 6.48
CA LYS A 202 -21.05 16.67 6.33
C LYS A 202 -20.78 15.49 5.39
N VAL A 203 -20.06 15.72 4.29
CA VAL A 203 -19.67 14.66 3.35
C VAL A 203 -18.67 13.71 4.02
N GLY A 204 -17.58 14.23 4.55
CA GLY A 204 -16.47 13.45 5.09
C GLY A 204 -16.81 12.71 6.38
N LEU A 205 -17.76 13.17 7.19
CA LEU A 205 -18.23 12.43 8.38
C LEU A 205 -18.70 11.00 8.02
N ARG A 206 -19.32 10.80 6.85
CA ARG A 206 -19.74 9.46 6.38
C ARG A 206 -18.57 8.51 6.17
N PHE A 207 -17.42 9.04 5.78
CA PHE A 207 -16.20 8.27 5.51
C PHE A 207 -15.38 8.08 6.79
N ILE A 208 -15.22 9.16 7.55
CA ILE A 208 -14.51 9.17 8.83
C ILE A 208 -15.13 8.19 9.81
N PHE A 209 -16.47 8.14 9.89
CA PHE A 209 -17.19 7.24 10.78
C PHE A 209 -17.67 5.95 10.11
N GLY A 210 -17.54 5.83 8.78
CA GLY A 210 -17.87 4.60 8.06
C GLY A 210 -16.94 3.43 8.37
N HIS A 211 -15.72 3.72 8.84
CA HIS A 211 -14.74 2.72 9.26
C HIS A 211 -14.37 2.95 10.72
N ARG A 212 -14.52 1.92 11.56
CA ARG A 212 -14.10 1.96 12.96
C ARG A 212 -13.29 0.75 13.33
N LYS A 213 -12.26 0.99 14.14
CA LYS A 213 -11.45 -0.03 14.80
C LYS A 213 -11.73 0.07 16.30
N LEU A 214 -12.21 -1.01 16.89
CA LEU A 214 -12.32 -1.21 18.33
C LEU A 214 -11.17 -2.12 18.73
N CYS A 215 -10.23 -1.60 19.52
CA CYS A 215 -9.03 -2.33 19.91
C CYS A 215 -8.96 -2.40 21.43
N LEU A 216 -8.93 -3.61 21.99
CA LEU A 216 -8.55 -3.81 23.38
C LEU A 216 -7.02 -3.74 23.44
N GLU A 217 -6.49 -2.56 23.78
CA GLU A 217 -5.07 -2.22 23.68
C GLU A 217 -4.26 -2.90 24.79
N ALA A 218 -3.17 -3.58 24.44
CA ALA A 218 -2.21 -4.13 25.40
C ALA A 218 -0.91 -3.34 25.27
N GLU A 219 -0.77 -2.29 26.09
CA GLU A 219 0.38 -1.39 26.09
C GLU A 219 1.02 -1.33 27.48
N PRO A 220 1.52 -2.47 28.01
CA PRO A 220 2.31 -2.41 29.22
C PRO A 220 3.67 -1.76 28.92
N ASP A 221 4.27 -1.15 29.94
CA ASP A 221 5.64 -0.69 29.86
C ASP A 221 6.60 -1.90 29.82
N TRP A 222 6.92 -2.33 28.61
CA TRP A 222 7.83 -3.47 28.38
C TRP A 222 9.24 -3.20 28.91
N LYS A 223 9.66 -1.93 29.08
CA LYS A 223 10.96 -1.62 29.67
C LYS A 223 10.92 -1.88 31.17
N LEU A 224 9.85 -1.49 31.84
CA LEU A 224 9.62 -1.78 33.26
C LEU A 224 9.62 -3.30 33.52
N LEU A 225 8.85 -4.05 32.74
CA LEU A 225 8.76 -5.51 32.86
C LEU A 225 10.09 -6.25 32.65
N ARG A 226 10.99 -5.68 31.84
CA ARG A 226 12.33 -6.26 31.63
C ARG A 226 13.34 -5.83 32.70
N ALA A 227 13.16 -4.65 33.29
CA ALA A 227 14.08 -4.09 34.26
C ALA A 227 13.94 -4.71 35.66
N GLU A 228 12.73 -5.17 36.03
CA GLU A 228 12.42 -5.60 37.40
C GLU A 228 11.87 -7.04 37.47
N PRO A 229 12.66 -8.08 37.12
CA PRO A 229 12.18 -9.46 37.03
C PRO A 229 11.59 -10.03 38.33
N ASP A 230 11.95 -9.48 39.50
CA ASP A 230 11.44 -9.89 40.82
C ASP A 230 10.17 -9.11 41.27
N ALA A 231 9.70 -8.14 40.48
CA ALA A 231 8.49 -7.38 40.80
C ALA A 231 7.21 -8.20 40.56
N ASP A 232 6.11 -7.84 41.21
CA ASP A 232 4.79 -8.45 41.02
C ASP A 232 4.19 -8.01 39.66
N HIS A 233 4.76 -8.55 38.57
CA HIS A 233 4.36 -8.28 37.18
C HIS A 233 2.91 -8.65 36.93
N SER A 234 2.40 -9.72 37.56
CA SER A 234 1.02 -10.17 37.40
C SER A 234 0.04 -9.11 37.89
N LYS A 235 0.29 -8.51 39.07
CA LYS A 235 -0.53 -7.40 39.57
C LYS A 235 -0.44 -6.15 38.70
N TYR A 236 0.75 -5.79 38.22
CA TYR A 236 0.91 -4.66 37.29
C TYR A 236 0.10 -4.88 36.00
N LEU A 237 0.28 -6.03 35.36
CA LEU A 237 -0.43 -6.40 34.12
C LEU A 237 -1.93 -6.48 34.32
N CYS A 238 -2.39 -6.99 35.47
CA CYS A 238 -3.80 -6.98 35.84
C CYS A 238 -4.37 -5.56 35.85
N ASN A 239 -3.66 -4.61 36.47
CA ASN A 239 -4.08 -3.21 36.47
C ASN A 239 -4.10 -2.60 35.06
N VAL A 240 -3.10 -2.89 34.23
CA VAL A 240 -3.04 -2.41 32.83
C VAL A 240 -4.19 -3.02 32.01
N ALA A 241 -4.49 -4.30 32.19
CA ALA A 241 -5.60 -4.98 31.53
C ALA A 241 -6.95 -4.38 31.92
N ILE A 242 -7.19 -4.17 33.22
CA ILE A 242 -8.41 -3.52 33.72
C ILE A 242 -8.56 -2.12 33.13
N ALA A 243 -7.50 -1.32 33.16
CA ALA A 243 -7.53 0.03 32.59
C ALA A 243 -7.83 0.01 31.08
N SER A 244 -7.24 -0.94 30.34
CA SER A 244 -7.51 -1.13 28.91
C SER A 244 -8.96 -1.53 28.64
N ARG A 245 -9.50 -2.48 29.41
CA ARG A 245 -10.92 -2.86 29.34
C ARG A 245 -11.82 -1.66 29.57
N ASP A 246 -11.54 -0.87 30.59
CA ASP A 246 -12.38 0.28 30.94
C ASP A 246 -12.34 1.36 29.84
N LYS A 247 -11.16 1.65 29.25
CA LYS A 247 -11.01 2.54 28.06
C LYS A 247 -11.78 1.99 26.85
N PHE A 248 -11.71 0.68 26.62
CA PHE A 248 -12.47 0.01 25.56
C PHE A 248 -13.97 0.17 25.76
N LEU A 249 -14.46 -0.06 26.99
CA LEU A 249 -15.88 0.05 27.34
C LEU A 249 -16.38 1.50 27.24
N GLU A 250 -15.56 2.50 27.59
CA GLU A 250 -15.90 3.90 27.37
C GLU A 250 -16.09 4.19 25.87
N THR A 251 -15.21 3.65 25.03
CA THR A 251 -15.28 3.79 23.57
C THR A 251 -16.54 3.12 23.00
N THR A 252 -16.88 1.91 23.46
CA THR A 252 -18.09 1.21 23.01
C THR A 252 -19.36 1.95 23.46
N GLN A 253 -19.39 2.44 24.69
CA GLN A 253 -20.51 3.23 25.22
C GLN A 253 -20.69 4.55 24.46
N PHE A 254 -19.59 5.24 24.12
CA PHE A 254 -19.65 6.43 23.27
C PHE A 254 -20.32 6.14 21.93
N LEU A 255 -19.94 5.05 21.24
CA LEU A 255 -20.58 4.66 19.98
C LEU A 255 -22.05 4.31 20.16
N LEU A 256 -22.38 3.53 21.20
CA LEU A 256 -23.77 3.16 21.50
C LEU A 256 -24.64 4.38 21.86
N SER A 257 -24.06 5.41 22.48
CA SER A 257 -24.74 6.68 22.76
C SER A 257 -25.02 7.52 21.51
N ARG A 258 -24.42 7.15 20.37
CA ARG A 258 -24.51 7.87 19.09
C ARG A 258 -25.05 6.99 17.96
N PRO A 259 -26.37 6.77 17.90
CA PRO A 259 -27.01 5.95 16.88
C PRO A 259 -26.72 6.42 15.44
N ASP A 260 -26.49 7.71 15.23
CA ASP A 260 -26.11 8.25 13.92
C ASP A 260 -24.75 7.71 13.44
N LEU A 261 -23.80 7.53 14.36
CA LEU A 261 -22.48 6.99 14.06
C LEU A 261 -22.55 5.49 13.81
N THR A 262 -23.22 4.72 14.68
CA THR A 262 -23.35 3.26 14.51
C THR A 262 -24.12 2.88 13.25
N ARG A 263 -25.15 3.65 12.89
CA ARG A 263 -25.87 3.51 11.60
C ARG A 263 -25.00 3.84 10.39
N SER A 264 -23.99 4.69 10.54
CA SER A 264 -23.07 5.04 9.44
C SER A 264 -21.97 4.02 9.21
N LEU A 265 -21.74 3.10 10.16
CA LEU A 265 -20.70 2.07 10.07
C LEU A 265 -20.92 1.17 8.86
N ARG A 266 -19.89 1.08 8.02
CA ARG A 266 -19.78 0.16 6.88
C ARG A 266 -18.72 -0.91 7.14
N SER A 267 -17.65 -0.54 7.83
CA SER A 267 -16.59 -1.47 8.22
C SER A 267 -16.30 -1.36 9.71
N LEU A 268 -16.29 -2.51 10.38
CA LEU A 268 -15.92 -2.63 11.78
C LEU A 268 -14.77 -3.63 11.93
N THR A 269 -13.68 -3.18 12.54
CA THR A 269 -12.57 -4.04 12.97
C THR A 269 -12.61 -4.17 14.48
N ILE A 270 -12.67 -5.40 14.99
CA ILE A 270 -12.58 -5.73 16.40
C ILE A 270 -11.23 -6.41 16.59
N GLN A 271 -10.39 -5.85 17.46
CA GLN A 271 -9.06 -6.36 17.74
C GLN A 271 -8.89 -6.57 19.24
N ASP A 272 -8.32 -7.71 19.61
CA ASP A 272 -7.91 -8.01 20.98
C ASP A 272 -6.40 -8.23 21.04
N ARG A 273 -5.67 -7.29 21.67
CA ARG A 273 -4.22 -7.41 21.88
C ARG A 273 -3.85 -8.09 23.19
N TRP A 274 -4.82 -8.42 24.05
CA TRP A 274 -4.59 -9.17 25.28
C TRP A 274 -4.63 -10.69 25.09
N SER A 275 -5.12 -11.16 23.93
CA SER A 275 -5.12 -12.59 23.66
C SER A 275 -3.71 -13.16 23.67
N ASN A 276 -3.57 -14.39 24.17
CA ASN A 276 -2.28 -15.08 24.37
C ASN A 276 -1.42 -15.24 23.10
N GLN A 277 -1.95 -14.94 21.91
CA GLN A 277 -1.18 -14.93 20.66
C GLN A 277 -0.43 -13.60 20.43
N SER A 278 -0.87 -12.53 21.09
CA SER A 278 -0.33 -11.17 20.91
C SER A 278 0.72 -10.82 21.96
N ILE A 279 0.62 -11.41 23.15
CA ILE A 279 1.60 -11.23 24.23
C ILE A 279 2.72 -12.25 24.02
N ASP A 280 3.96 -11.77 24.02
CA ASP A 280 5.15 -12.63 23.94
C ASP A 280 5.16 -13.57 25.16
N GLY A 281 4.69 -14.80 24.94
CA GLY A 281 4.55 -15.82 25.99
C GLY A 281 5.88 -16.20 26.66
N THR A 282 7.01 -15.72 26.16
CA THR A 282 8.32 -15.92 26.79
C THR A 282 8.55 -15.00 27.99
N LEU A 283 7.90 -13.82 28.04
CA LEU A 283 8.18 -12.81 29.07
C LEU A 283 7.27 -12.94 30.30
N ILE A 284 6.07 -13.53 30.15
CA ILE A 284 5.07 -13.52 31.21
C ILE A 284 4.33 -14.87 31.24
N GLN A 285 4.92 -15.87 31.89
CA GLN A 285 4.31 -17.20 32.02
C GLN A 285 3.18 -17.23 33.05
N ASP A 286 3.19 -16.33 34.04
CA ASP A 286 2.31 -16.40 35.22
C ASP A 286 1.08 -15.47 35.15
N PHE A 287 0.90 -14.72 34.05
CA PHE A 287 -0.26 -13.85 33.88
C PHE A 287 -1.23 -14.44 32.86
N ASP A 288 -2.48 -14.63 33.29
CA ASP A 288 -3.59 -14.97 32.42
C ASP A 288 -4.67 -13.90 32.58
N VAL A 289 -5.01 -13.21 31.49
CA VAL A 289 -6.09 -12.21 31.50
C VAL A 289 -7.44 -12.82 31.87
N LEU A 290 -7.64 -14.13 31.63
CA LEU A 290 -8.82 -14.88 32.03
C LEU A 290 -8.95 -15.06 33.55
N SER A 291 -7.87 -14.85 34.30
CA SER A 291 -7.92 -14.83 35.77
C SER A 291 -8.68 -13.62 36.32
N ILE A 292 -8.86 -12.57 35.51
CA ILE A 292 -9.63 -11.39 35.88
C ILE A 292 -11.12 -11.69 35.72
N PRO A 293 -11.93 -11.63 36.80
CA PRO A 293 -13.35 -11.95 36.73
C PRO A 293 -14.10 -11.13 35.70
N ASP A 294 -14.93 -11.82 34.91
CA ASP A 294 -15.83 -11.25 33.89
C ASP A 294 -15.16 -10.40 32.79
N PHE A 295 -13.83 -10.44 32.68
CA PHE A 295 -13.07 -9.55 31.79
C PHE A 295 -13.64 -9.49 30.37
N TYR A 296 -13.76 -10.66 29.72
CA TYR A 296 -14.34 -10.76 28.38
C TYR A 296 -15.86 -10.74 28.36
N ALA A 297 -16.54 -11.14 29.43
CA ALA A 297 -18.00 -11.20 29.45
C ALA A 297 -18.62 -9.81 29.21
N VAL A 298 -18.08 -8.76 29.87
CA VAL A 298 -18.57 -7.39 29.70
C VAL A 298 -18.24 -6.85 28.30
N ILE A 299 -17.02 -7.11 27.81
CA ILE A 299 -16.56 -6.72 26.47
C ILE A 299 -17.46 -7.35 25.39
N HIS A 300 -17.70 -8.66 25.48
CA HIS A 300 -18.51 -9.40 24.51
C HIS A 300 -19.95 -8.88 24.49
N ASN A 301 -20.52 -8.55 25.65
CA ASN A 301 -21.86 -7.97 25.73
C ASN A 301 -21.97 -6.61 25.03
N ASP A 302 -20.97 -5.74 25.15
CA ASP A 302 -20.98 -4.44 24.49
C ASP A 302 -20.68 -4.54 22.99
N LEU A 303 -19.77 -5.42 22.59
CA LEU A 303 -19.53 -5.75 21.18
C LEU A 303 -20.78 -6.30 20.50
N LYS A 304 -21.52 -7.16 21.19
CA LYS A 304 -22.82 -7.68 20.74
C LYS A 304 -23.78 -6.54 20.41
N LYS A 305 -23.96 -5.58 21.35
CA LYS A 305 -24.84 -4.42 21.15
C LYS A 305 -24.39 -3.55 19.98
N ILE A 306 -23.08 -3.36 19.79
CA ILE A 306 -22.55 -2.59 18.66
C ILE A 306 -22.85 -3.29 17.34
N LEU A 307 -22.60 -4.60 17.24
CA LEU A 307 -22.90 -5.38 16.04
C LEU A 307 -24.40 -5.34 15.70
N GLU A 308 -25.28 -5.39 16.70
CA GLU A 308 -26.73 -5.25 16.53
C GLU A 308 -27.13 -3.83 16.07
N ALA A 309 -26.49 -2.79 16.62
CA ALA A 309 -26.76 -1.39 16.24
C ALA A 309 -26.24 -1.04 14.84
N ALA A 310 -25.18 -1.72 14.38
CA ALA A 310 -24.49 -1.48 13.12
C ALA A 310 -25.07 -2.31 11.96
N PHE A 311 -26.38 -2.22 11.72
CA PHE A 311 -27.07 -3.01 10.68
C PHE A 311 -26.67 -2.70 9.22
N ASN A 312 -25.84 -1.68 9.03
CA ASN A 312 -25.36 -1.16 7.75
C ASN A 312 -23.94 -1.64 7.39
N LEU A 313 -23.38 -2.54 8.20
CA LEU A 313 -22.05 -3.11 8.02
C LEU A 313 -21.98 -3.95 6.75
N SER A 314 -21.05 -3.60 5.87
CA SER A 314 -20.66 -4.38 4.69
C SER A 314 -19.47 -5.29 4.95
N THR A 315 -18.61 -4.91 5.91
CA THR A 315 -17.39 -5.65 6.26
C THR A 315 -17.20 -5.72 7.77
N VAL A 316 -16.91 -6.92 8.29
CA VAL A 316 -16.46 -7.10 9.68
C VAL A 316 -15.11 -7.82 9.69
N THR A 317 -14.18 -7.34 10.51
CA THR A 317 -12.87 -7.96 10.70
C THR A 317 -12.67 -8.25 12.18
N PHE A 318 -12.38 -9.50 12.52
CA PHE A 318 -11.96 -9.91 13.85
C PHE A 318 -10.45 -10.17 13.83
N ILE A 319 -9.71 -9.64 14.80
CA ILE A 319 -8.25 -9.78 14.89
C ILE A 319 -7.88 -10.24 16.29
N CYS A 320 -7.26 -11.42 16.38
CA CYS A 320 -6.81 -12.00 17.64
C CYS A 320 -7.95 -12.14 18.68
N THR A 321 -9.20 -12.17 18.22
CA THR A 321 -10.42 -12.21 19.05
C THR A 321 -10.95 -13.64 19.16
N GLU A 322 -11.43 -14.02 20.34
CA GLU A 322 -12.24 -15.23 20.53
C GLU A 322 -13.64 -15.00 19.96
N VAL A 323 -14.01 -15.80 18.95
CA VAL A 323 -15.28 -15.64 18.24
C VAL A 323 -16.34 -16.46 18.94
N VAL A 324 -17.28 -15.81 19.62
CA VAL A 324 -18.40 -16.47 20.32
C VAL A 324 -19.61 -16.69 19.39
N PRO A 325 -20.51 -17.66 19.67
CA PRO A 325 -21.64 -17.98 18.80
C PRO A 325 -22.56 -16.78 18.51
N GLU A 326 -22.75 -15.89 19.48
CA GLU A 326 -23.60 -14.71 19.37
C GLU A 326 -23.10 -13.73 18.29
N PHE A 327 -21.77 -13.56 18.15
CA PHE A 327 -21.21 -12.70 17.11
C PHE A 327 -21.53 -13.23 15.71
N LEU A 328 -21.43 -14.55 15.53
CA LEU A 328 -21.77 -15.21 14.26
C LEU A 328 -23.28 -15.17 13.98
N GLN A 329 -24.12 -15.34 15.00
CA GLN A 329 -25.58 -15.21 14.85
C GLN A 329 -26.02 -13.80 14.47
N ILE A 330 -25.38 -12.77 15.02
CA ILE A 330 -25.69 -11.38 14.68
C ILE A 330 -25.19 -11.06 13.27
N THR A 331 -23.93 -11.36 12.99
CA THR A 331 -23.34 -11.09 11.67
C THR A 331 -24.10 -11.81 10.54
N SER A 332 -24.59 -13.03 10.77
CA SER A 332 -25.39 -13.74 9.76
C SER A 332 -26.77 -13.11 9.48
N ARG A 333 -27.26 -12.24 10.36
CA ARG A 333 -28.53 -11.49 10.20
C ARG A 333 -28.35 -10.12 9.54
N ILE A 334 -27.13 -9.61 9.42
CA ILE A 334 -26.87 -8.30 8.82
C ILE A 334 -26.98 -8.43 7.29
N ALA A 335 -28.10 -7.96 6.73
CA ALA A 335 -28.40 -8.10 5.31
C ALA A 335 -27.42 -7.37 4.37
N THR A 336 -26.70 -6.35 4.88
CA THR A 336 -25.70 -5.61 4.11
C THR A 336 -24.31 -6.23 4.18
N LEU A 337 -24.08 -7.20 5.09
CA LEU A 337 -22.77 -7.79 5.34
C LEU A 337 -22.44 -8.79 4.25
N HIS A 338 -21.34 -8.54 3.53
CA HIS A 338 -20.87 -9.40 2.45
C HIS A 338 -19.41 -9.82 2.57
N THR A 339 -18.68 -9.26 3.54
CA THR A 339 -17.26 -9.57 3.78
C THR A 339 -17.02 -9.82 5.27
N ILE A 340 -16.44 -10.97 5.59
CA ILE A 340 -15.92 -11.25 6.93
C ILE A 340 -14.44 -11.64 6.85
N ASN A 341 -13.64 -11.06 7.71
CA ASN A 341 -12.23 -11.38 7.87
C ASN A 341 -11.97 -11.88 9.30
N PHE A 342 -11.32 -13.03 9.43
CA PHE A 342 -10.84 -13.58 10.69
C PHE A 342 -9.32 -13.63 10.65
N HIS A 343 -8.67 -12.84 11.49
CA HIS A 343 -7.22 -12.78 11.56
C HIS A 343 -6.74 -13.30 12.90
N LEU A 344 -6.07 -14.45 12.90
CA LEU A 344 -5.52 -15.08 14.10
C LEU A 344 -6.61 -15.30 15.17
N CYS A 345 -7.83 -15.58 14.73
CA CYS A 345 -8.97 -15.83 15.61
C CYS A 345 -8.99 -17.27 16.10
N LYS A 346 -9.59 -17.50 17.27
CA LYS A 346 -9.89 -18.82 17.80
C LYS A 346 -11.40 -19.05 17.78
N LEU A 347 -11.80 -20.27 17.45
CA LEU A 347 -13.17 -20.73 17.62
C LEU A 347 -13.18 -21.80 18.70
N ASP A 348 -13.96 -21.57 19.75
CA ASP A 348 -14.19 -22.59 20.77
C ASP A 348 -14.94 -23.79 20.17
N HIS A 349 -14.73 -24.97 20.74
CA HIS A 349 -15.39 -26.22 20.32
C HIS A 349 -16.92 -26.09 20.25
N ARG A 350 -17.54 -25.33 21.18
CA ARG A 350 -19.00 -25.10 21.18
C ARG A 350 -19.46 -24.29 19.99
N VAL A 351 -18.61 -23.37 19.51
CA VAL A 351 -18.88 -22.58 18.30
C VAL A 351 -18.86 -23.50 17.09
N CYS A 352 -17.83 -24.34 16.97
CA CYS A 352 -17.73 -25.33 15.90
C CYS A 352 -18.93 -26.29 15.91
N GLU A 353 -19.31 -26.81 17.08
CA GLU A 353 -20.49 -27.67 17.25
C GLU A 353 -21.79 -26.93 16.85
N SER A 354 -21.96 -25.68 17.27
CA SER A 354 -23.13 -24.86 16.92
C SER A 354 -23.24 -24.60 15.42
N ILE A 355 -22.11 -24.50 14.71
CA ILE A 355 -22.10 -24.36 13.25
C ILE A 355 -22.47 -25.70 12.60
N THR A 356 -21.81 -26.80 12.98
CA THR A 356 -22.03 -28.13 12.39
C THR A 356 -23.45 -28.65 12.64
N THR A 357 -24.04 -28.33 13.80
CA THR A 357 -25.42 -28.68 14.16
C THR A 357 -26.46 -27.69 13.63
N ASN A 358 -26.06 -26.70 12.82
CA ASN A 358 -26.92 -25.67 12.24
C ASN A 358 -27.70 -24.82 13.28
N GLN A 359 -27.19 -24.69 14.51
CA GLN A 359 -27.76 -23.75 15.49
C GLN A 359 -27.51 -22.30 15.10
N ILE A 360 -26.42 -22.04 14.38
CA ILE A 360 -26.12 -20.75 13.78
C ILE A 360 -26.59 -20.77 12.33
N LYS A 361 -27.57 -19.92 12.01
CA LYS A 361 -28.09 -19.79 10.65
C LYS A 361 -27.01 -19.27 9.71
N SER A 362 -26.85 -19.92 8.56
CA SER A 362 -25.98 -19.47 7.48
C SER A 362 -26.46 -18.14 6.87
N SER A 363 -25.54 -17.39 6.27
CA SER A 363 -25.84 -16.14 5.59
C SER A 363 -25.60 -16.24 4.09
N GLU A 364 -26.65 -15.98 3.32
CA GLU A 364 -26.57 -15.93 1.85
C GLU A 364 -25.95 -14.62 1.33
N THR A 365 -25.78 -13.61 2.19
CA THR A 365 -25.23 -12.31 1.81
C THR A 365 -23.70 -12.30 1.87
N LEU A 366 -23.11 -13.24 2.60
CA LEU A 366 -21.65 -13.39 2.71
C LEU A 366 -21.05 -13.93 1.42
N LEU A 367 -20.33 -13.05 0.71
CA LEU A 367 -19.69 -13.36 -0.56
C LEU A 367 -18.18 -13.50 -0.43
N ASN A 368 -17.57 -12.88 0.58
CA ASN A 368 -16.12 -12.83 0.73
C ASN A 368 -15.72 -13.27 2.14
N LEU A 369 -14.86 -14.28 2.22
CA LEU A 369 -14.27 -14.75 3.47
C LEU A 369 -12.76 -14.69 3.39
N ARG A 370 -12.15 -14.10 4.41
CA ARG A 370 -10.71 -14.13 4.59
C ARG A 370 -10.36 -14.72 5.95
N LEU A 371 -9.47 -15.70 5.93
CA LEU A 371 -8.95 -16.38 7.10
C LEU A 371 -7.44 -16.14 7.12
N LEU A 372 -6.90 -15.60 8.20
CA LEU A 372 -5.46 -15.61 8.49
C LEU A 372 -5.27 -16.50 9.71
N ILE A 373 -4.62 -17.65 9.52
CA ILE A 373 -4.53 -18.73 10.48
C ILE A 373 -3.16 -18.69 11.15
N ALA A 374 -3.15 -18.52 12.47
CA ALA A 374 -1.97 -18.75 13.30
C ALA A 374 -1.78 -20.26 13.45
N ASN A 375 -0.54 -20.73 13.47
CA ASN A 375 -0.25 -22.12 13.82
C ASN A 375 0.81 -22.13 14.91
N VAL A 376 0.40 -21.63 16.05
CA VAL A 376 1.16 -21.76 17.28
C VAL A 376 0.48 -22.88 18.05
N ALA A 377 0.91 -24.13 17.87
CA ALA A 377 0.58 -25.36 18.66
C ALA A 377 -0.90 -25.66 19.03
N VAL A 378 -1.83 -24.77 18.70
CA VAL A 378 -3.22 -24.72 19.11
C VAL A 378 -4.02 -25.04 17.87
N ASP A 379 -4.97 -25.96 18.02
CA ASP A 379 -5.88 -26.43 16.98
C ASP A 379 -6.67 -25.26 16.35
N THR A 380 -6.13 -24.68 15.28
CA THR A 380 -6.80 -23.64 14.49
C THR A 380 -7.64 -24.22 13.35
N SER A 381 -7.77 -25.56 13.28
CA SER A 381 -8.64 -26.22 12.31
C SER A 381 -10.11 -25.83 12.49
N GLY A 382 -10.49 -25.41 13.71
CA GLY A 382 -11.82 -24.91 14.03
C GLY A 382 -12.30 -23.78 13.11
N VAL A 383 -11.41 -22.90 12.66
CA VAL A 383 -11.76 -21.74 11.80
C VAL A 383 -12.39 -22.17 10.47
N TRP A 384 -12.06 -23.36 9.97
CA TRP A 384 -12.65 -23.89 8.73
C TRP A 384 -14.17 -24.10 8.82
N HIS A 385 -14.73 -24.30 10.02
CA HIS A 385 -16.17 -24.44 10.20
C HIS A 385 -16.96 -23.22 9.71
N ILE A 386 -16.35 -22.03 9.69
CA ILE A 386 -16.97 -20.80 9.16
C ILE A 386 -17.44 -20.95 7.71
N LEU A 387 -16.83 -21.84 6.91
CA LEU A 387 -17.27 -22.11 5.55
C LEU A 387 -18.74 -22.56 5.47
N ALA A 388 -19.22 -23.34 6.46
CA ALA A 388 -20.61 -23.79 6.51
C ALA A 388 -21.62 -22.63 6.72
N LEU A 389 -21.17 -21.49 7.25
CA LEU A 389 -22.00 -20.30 7.39
C LEU A 389 -22.11 -19.47 6.11
N CYS A 390 -21.30 -19.76 5.09
CA CYS A 390 -21.16 -18.95 3.87
C CYS A 390 -21.52 -19.75 2.60
N PRO A 391 -22.78 -20.22 2.44
CA PRO A 391 -23.17 -21.12 1.33
C PRO A 391 -23.08 -20.49 -0.06
N ARG A 392 -22.98 -19.15 -0.16
CA ARG A 392 -22.82 -18.41 -1.43
C ARG A 392 -21.48 -17.69 -1.54
N ILE A 393 -20.47 -18.20 -0.84
CA ILE A 393 -19.12 -17.63 -0.88
C ILE A 393 -18.58 -17.62 -2.31
N ARG A 394 -18.07 -16.46 -2.75
CA ARG A 394 -17.47 -16.27 -4.08
C ARG A 394 -15.97 -16.02 -4.00
N THR A 395 -15.50 -15.43 -2.90
CA THR A 395 -14.07 -15.20 -2.64
C THR A 395 -13.66 -15.87 -1.34
N LEU A 396 -12.67 -16.76 -1.40
CA LEU A 396 -12.03 -17.36 -0.24
C LEU A 396 -10.53 -17.04 -0.27
N SER A 397 -10.02 -16.44 0.80
CA SER A 397 -8.59 -16.23 1.01
C SER A 397 -8.18 -16.83 2.34
N VAL A 398 -7.26 -17.79 2.33
CA VAL A 398 -6.77 -18.48 3.53
C VAL A 398 -5.27 -18.29 3.58
N LEU A 399 -4.80 -17.61 4.63
CA LEU A 399 -3.44 -17.15 4.76
C LEU A 399 -2.77 -17.78 5.96
N GLY A 400 -1.59 -18.35 5.76
CA GLY A 400 -0.77 -18.84 6.86
C GLY A 400 0.03 -17.70 7.48
N SER A 401 0.32 -17.80 8.77
CA SER A 401 1.21 -16.86 9.48
C SER A 401 2.68 -16.88 9.01
N GLY A 402 3.04 -17.75 8.06
CA GLY A 402 4.41 -17.91 7.53
C GLY A 402 5.27 -18.94 8.28
N TYR A 403 4.99 -19.17 9.56
CA TYR A 403 5.73 -20.14 10.39
C TYR A 403 5.36 -21.59 10.10
N THR A 404 4.19 -21.83 9.54
CA THR A 404 3.67 -23.18 9.28
C THR A 404 2.86 -23.23 7.99
N ASP A 405 2.62 -24.44 7.52
CA ASP A 405 1.70 -24.67 6.42
C ASP A 405 0.25 -24.79 6.95
N ILE A 406 -0.70 -24.46 6.09
CA ILE A 406 -2.14 -24.65 6.31
C ILE A 406 -2.54 -25.99 5.70
N SER A 407 -3.18 -26.80 6.53
CA SER A 407 -3.78 -28.06 6.09
C SER A 407 -5.18 -27.86 5.50
N ILE A 408 -5.61 -28.85 4.72
CA ILE A 408 -6.99 -28.93 4.20
C ILE A 408 -8.02 -28.95 5.35
N PRO A 409 -9.26 -28.46 5.14
CA PRO A 409 -10.31 -28.58 6.15
C PRO A 409 -10.54 -30.01 6.62
N PRO A 410 -10.84 -30.22 7.92
CA PRO A 410 -11.22 -31.52 8.45
C PRO A 410 -12.41 -32.14 7.71
N ASP A 411 -12.47 -33.47 7.68
CA ASP A 411 -13.50 -34.24 6.97
C ASP A 411 -14.92 -33.81 7.32
N ILE A 412 -15.19 -33.53 8.60
CA ILE A 412 -16.49 -33.07 9.07
C ILE A 412 -16.94 -31.77 8.37
N VAL A 413 -16.01 -30.85 8.11
CA VAL A 413 -16.29 -29.60 7.39
C VAL A 413 -16.52 -29.88 5.91
N ARG A 414 -15.67 -30.73 5.30
CA ARG A 414 -15.77 -31.10 3.87
C ARG A 414 -17.06 -31.82 3.53
N GLN A 415 -17.54 -32.68 4.43
CA GLN A 415 -18.81 -33.40 4.29
C GLN A 415 -20.03 -32.48 4.50
N THR A 416 -19.88 -31.44 5.32
CA THR A 416 -20.97 -30.49 5.61
C THR A 416 -21.12 -29.45 4.51
N CYS A 417 -20.02 -29.01 3.89
CA CYS A 417 -20.05 -27.98 2.85
C CYS A 417 -18.95 -28.17 1.80
N ASN A 418 -19.26 -27.85 0.55
CA ASN A 418 -18.27 -27.75 -0.52
C ASN A 418 -18.37 -26.37 -1.19
N PRO A 419 -17.48 -25.42 -0.83
CA PRO A 419 -17.56 -24.04 -1.30
C PRO A 419 -17.21 -23.91 -2.80
N PHE A 420 -16.53 -24.90 -3.40
CA PHE A 420 -16.15 -24.87 -4.82
C PHE A 420 -17.34 -24.85 -5.79
N THR A 421 -18.54 -25.17 -5.30
CA THR A 421 -19.81 -24.99 -6.02
C THR A 421 -20.11 -23.51 -6.34
N THR A 422 -19.62 -22.58 -5.52
CA THR A 422 -19.94 -21.14 -5.62
C THR A 422 -18.72 -20.24 -5.75
N LEU A 423 -17.53 -20.74 -5.37
CA LEU A 423 -16.29 -19.98 -5.43
C LEU A 423 -15.93 -19.55 -6.86
N GLU A 424 -15.59 -18.27 -6.96
CA GLU A 424 -15.04 -17.64 -8.16
C GLU A 424 -13.56 -17.29 -7.97
N ARG A 425 -13.12 -17.04 -6.73
CA ARG A 425 -11.76 -16.59 -6.41
C ARG A 425 -11.23 -17.33 -5.20
N VAL A 426 -10.12 -18.02 -5.36
CA VAL A 426 -9.46 -18.78 -4.29
C VAL A 426 -8.02 -18.31 -4.15
N PHE A 427 -7.60 -18.07 -2.92
CA PHE A 427 -6.21 -17.82 -2.57
C PHE A 427 -5.84 -18.62 -1.32
N LEU A 428 -4.92 -19.57 -1.46
CA LEU A 428 -4.36 -20.38 -0.38
C LEU A 428 -2.88 -20.03 -0.25
N ASP A 429 -2.48 -19.43 0.86
CA ASP A 429 -1.11 -18.96 1.11
C ASP A 429 -0.45 -19.75 2.22
N HIS A 430 0.77 -20.26 1.96
CA HIS A 430 1.44 -21.24 2.80
C HIS A 430 0.60 -22.51 2.97
N PHE A 431 0.05 -23.06 1.89
CA PHE A 431 -0.68 -24.33 1.93
C PHE A 431 0.28 -25.52 2.03
N ASP A 432 -0.12 -26.58 2.72
CA ASP A 432 0.67 -27.80 2.83
C ASP A 432 0.66 -28.55 1.49
N PRO A 433 1.82 -28.76 0.83
CA PRO A 433 1.84 -29.50 -0.43
C PRO A 433 1.33 -30.94 -0.30
N ASP A 434 1.45 -31.56 0.88
CA ASP A 434 1.04 -32.94 1.11
C ASP A 434 -0.51 -33.08 1.04
N ASP A 435 -1.25 -31.98 1.26
CA ASP A 435 -2.71 -31.93 1.25
C ASP A 435 -3.32 -31.55 -0.11
N ILE A 436 -2.51 -31.21 -1.12
CA ILE A 436 -3.01 -30.75 -2.43
C ILE A 436 -3.78 -31.85 -3.16
N SER A 437 -3.38 -33.12 -2.99
CA SER A 437 -4.13 -34.24 -3.57
C SER A 437 -5.54 -34.33 -2.97
N ALA A 438 -5.68 -34.17 -1.65
CA ALA A 438 -6.98 -34.13 -0.98
C ALA A 438 -7.81 -32.91 -1.41
N LEU A 439 -7.16 -31.76 -1.64
CA LEU A 439 -7.80 -30.55 -2.17
C LEU A 439 -8.38 -30.81 -3.57
N SER A 440 -7.60 -31.48 -4.42
CA SER A 440 -7.98 -31.83 -5.80
C SER A 440 -9.18 -32.77 -5.83
N VAL A 441 -9.22 -33.76 -4.92
CA VAL A 441 -10.38 -34.64 -4.74
C VAL A 441 -11.61 -33.84 -4.31
N TRP A 442 -11.49 -32.98 -3.30
CA TRP A 442 -12.60 -32.18 -2.80
C TRP A 442 -13.19 -31.22 -3.85
N MET A 443 -12.34 -30.65 -4.71
CA MET A 443 -12.78 -29.86 -5.87
C MET A 443 -13.53 -30.70 -6.89
N SER A 444 -13.10 -31.95 -7.11
CA SER A 444 -13.70 -32.87 -8.08
C SER A 444 -15.05 -33.46 -7.61
N GLU A 445 -15.37 -33.37 -6.33
CA GLU A 445 -16.67 -33.80 -5.77
C GLU A 445 -17.84 -32.86 -6.16
N VAL A 446 -17.55 -31.69 -6.72
CA VAL A 446 -18.58 -30.76 -7.18
C VAL A 446 -19.38 -31.36 -8.34
N SER A 447 -20.71 -31.39 -8.19
CA SER A 447 -21.61 -31.79 -9.28
C SER A 447 -21.65 -30.68 -10.35
N GLY A 448 -20.87 -30.84 -11.43
CA GLY A 448 -20.85 -29.93 -12.58
C GLY A 448 -19.55 -29.15 -12.74
N SER A 449 -19.60 -28.01 -13.44
CA SER A 449 -18.43 -27.17 -13.68
C SER A 449 -18.13 -26.25 -12.50
N LEU A 450 -16.85 -26.11 -12.17
CA LEU A 450 -16.34 -25.15 -11.20
C LEU A 450 -16.56 -23.71 -11.71
N ARG A 451 -16.97 -22.81 -10.81
CA ARG A 451 -17.17 -21.37 -11.11
C ARG A 451 -15.91 -20.53 -10.97
N LEU A 452 -14.76 -21.16 -10.74
CA LEU A 452 -13.50 -20.49 -10.52
C LEU A 452 -13.14 -19.61 -11.73
N THR A 453 -12.60 -18.44 -11.42
CA THR A 453 -12.05 -17.49 -12.37
C THR A 453 -10.63 -17.13 -11.97
N HIS A 454 -10.32 -17.14 -10.66
CA HIS A 454 -8.99 -16.85 -10.14
C HIS A 454 -8.62 -17.93 -9.12
N PHE A 455 -7.46 -18.56 -9.33
CA PHE A 455 -6.93 -19.56 -8.40
C PHE A 455 -5.46 -19.25 -8.12
N LYS A 456 -5.13 -19.07 -6.84
CA LYS A 456 -3.76 -18.94 -6.34
C LYS A 456 -3.51 -19.94 -5.24
N ILE A 457 -2.42 -20.69 -5.37
CA ILE A 457 -1.85 -21.49 -4.29
C ILE A 457 -0.39 -21.13 -4.12
N HIS A 458 0.04 -20.94 -2.87
CA HIS A 458 1.42 -20.73 -2.50
C HIS A 458 1.79 -21.76 -1.43
N THR A 459 2.78 -22.60 -1.71
CA THR A 459 3.33 -23.59 -0.77
C THR A 459 4.75 -23.22 -0.40
N ARG A 460 5.16 -23.40 0.87
CA ARG A 460 6.55 -23.15 1.27
C ARG A 460 7.49 -24.18 0.67
N ARG A 461 7.11 -25.45 0.82
CA ARG A 461 7.81 -26.60 0.27
C ARG A 461 7.45 -26.79 -1.21
N GLY A 462 8.39 -27.29 -2.00
CA GLY A 462 8.19 -27.53 -3.43
C GLY A 462 7.16 -28.64 -3.67
N MET A 463 6.18 -28.41 -4.54
CA MET A 463 5.21 -29.37 -5.08
C MET A 463 5.83 -30.13 -6.25
N ASP A 464 5.74 -31.46 -6.22
CA ASP A 464 6.11 -32.27 -7.39
C ASP A 464 5.08 -32.15 -8.53
N ASP A 465 5.52 -32.41 -9.76
CA ASP A 465 4.66 -32.25 -10.93
C ASP A 465 3.44 -33.20 -10.89
N THR A 466 3.52 -34.37 -10.23
CA THR A 466 2.38 -35.31 -10.14
C THR A 466 1.24 -34.71 -9.30
N VAL A 467 1.58 -34.10 -8.16
CA VAL A 467 0.64 -33.39 -7.30
C VAL A 467 0.04 -32.17 -8.02
N VAL A 468 0.87 -31.42 -8.75
CA VAL A 468 0.39 -30.28 -9.55
C VAL A 468 -0.54 -30.75 -10.68
N PHE A 469 -0.25 -31.86 -11.34
CA PHE A 469 -1.09 -32.40 -12.42
C PHE A 469 -2.45 -32.87 -11.90
N ASN A 470 -2.51 -33.50 -10.72
CA ASN A 470 -3.79 -33.83 -10.07
C ASN A 470 -4.64 -32.58 -9.80
N LEU A 471 -3.99 -31.49 -9.38
CA LEU A 471 -4.66 -30.20 -9.18
C LEU A 471 -5.16 -29.61 -10.51
N LEU A 472 -4.35 -29.66 -11.57
CA LEU A 472 -4.76 -29.19 -12.90
C LEU A 472 -5.92 -30.02 -13.46
N ASP A 473 -5.94 -31.33 -13.21
CA ASP A 473 -7.04 -32.21 -13.60
C ASP A 473 -8.35 -31.88 -12.88
N ALA A 474 -8.29 -31.40 -11.63
CA ALA A 474 -9.46 -30.85 -10.95
C ALA A 474 -9.86 -29.48 -11.51
N LEU A 475 -8.90 -28.60 -11.78
CA LEU A 475 -9.14 -27.24 -12.29
C LEU A 475 -9.69 -27.21 -13.72
N ARG A 476 -9.45 -28.25 -14.54
CA ARG A 476 -9.99 -28.36 -15.91
C ARG A 476 -11.52 -28.25 -15.98
N TRP A 477 -12.21 -28.56 -14.87
CA TRP A 477 -13.66 -28.40 -14.73
C TRP A 477 -14.09 -26.93 -14.60
N SER A 478 -13.16 -25.98 -14.65
CA SER A 478 -13.39 -24.55 -14.60
C SER A 478 -13.17 -23.89 -15.96
N PRO A 479 -14.16 -23.91 -16.87
CA PRO A 479 -14.00 -23.36 -18.22
C PRO A 479 -13.80 -21.84 -18.25
N ASN A 480 -14.16 -21.16 -17.14
CA ASN A 480 -14.07 -19.71 -16.98
C ASN A 480 -12.79 -19.27 -16.25
N MET A 481 -11.81 -20.16 -16.06
CA MET A 481 -10.55 -19.80 -15.41
C MET A 481 -9.84 -18.67 -16.18
N GLN A 482 -9.58 -17.56 -15.51
CA GLN A 482 -8.92 -16.38 -16.06
C GLN A 482 -7.51 -16.22 -15.49
N VAL A 483 -7.29 -16.54 -14.22
CA VAL A 483 -6.01 -16.32 -13.57
C VAL A 483 -5.57 -17.55 -12.79
N LEU A 484 -4.37 -18.03 -13.07
CA LEU A 484 -3.74 -19.13 -12.36
C LEU A 484 -2.38 -18.69 -11.81
N VAL A 485 -2.19 -18.86 -10.50
CA VAL A 485 -0.92 -18.59 -9.81
C VAL A 485 -0.52 -19.85 -9.04
N LEU A 486 0.59 -20.46 -9.46
CA LEU A 486 1.18 -21.62 -8.80
C LEU A 486 2.52 -21.20 -8.23
N GLU A 487 2.58 -21.04 -6.90
CA GLU A 487 3.83 -20.74 -6.21
C GLU A 487 4.29 -21.90 -5.34
N GLY A 488 5.55 -22.28 -5.51
CA GLY A 488 6.14 -23.41 -4.82
C GLY A 488 6.29 -24.64 -5.69
N LEU A 489 6.55 -24.51 -7.00
CA LEU A 489 6.82 -25.64 -7.89
C LEU A 489 8.20 -26.24 -7.61
N ARG A 490 8.37 -27.56 -7.60
CA ARG A 490 9.68 -28.22 -7.40
C ARG A 490 10.36 -28.56 -8.73
N ASP A 491 9.66 -29.31 -9.56
CA ASP A 491 10.23 -29.88 -10.79
C ASP A 491 10.05 -28.86 -11.92
N ALA A 492 8.81 -28.50 -12.23
CA ALA A 492 8.45 -27.45 -13.20
C ALA A 492 8.98 -27.74 -14.62
N GLY A 493 8.85 -28.99 -15.08
CA GLY A 493 9.24 -29.39 -16.43
C GLY A 493 8.42 -28.73 -17.54
N LEU A 494 8.79 -28.97 -18.81
CA LEU A 494 8.06 -28.42 -19.96
C LEU A 494 6.60 -28.91 -20.02
N GLU A 495 6.33 -30.17 -19.66
CA GLU A 495 4.99 -30.77 -19.64
C GLU A 495 4.01 -29.96 -18.77
N LEU A 496 4.49 -29.27 -17.73
CA LEU A 496 3.65 -28.42 -16.89
C LEU A 496 2.91 -27.35 -17.71
N ILE A 497 3.60 -26.71 -18.66
CA ILE A 497 2.99 -25.65 -19.48
C ILE A 497 1.93 -26.24 -20.40
N ASP A 498 2.22 -27.39 -21.02
CA ASP A 498 1.27 -28.10 -21.87
C ASP A 498 0.01 -28.47 -21.09
N ARG A 499 0.16 -29.05 -19.89
CA ARG A 499 -0.96 -29.42 -19.01
C ARG A 499 -1.78 -28.21 -18.59
N ILE A 500 -1.14 -27.09 -18.24
CA ILE A 500 -1.85 -25.85 -17.90
C ILE A 500 -2.64 -25.34 -19.11
N SER A 501 -2.03 -25.31 -20.30
CA SER A 501 -2.69 -24.82 -21.51
C SER A 501 -3.88 -25.69 -21.92
N GLN A 502 -3.80 -27.00 -21.70
CA GLN A 502 -4.89 -27.94 -21.94
C GLN A 502 -6.03 -27.79 -20.91
N ALA A 503 -5.69 -27.65 -19.63
CA ALA A 503 -6.68 -27.53 -18.57
C ALA A 503 -7.37 -26.15 -18.57
N CYS A 504 -6.62 -25.08 -18.87
CA CYS A 504 -7.08 -23.69 -18.79
C CYS A 504 -6.61 -22.88 -20.03
N PRO A 505 -7.12 -23.17 -21.24
CA PRO A 505 -6.64 -22.53 -22.48
C PRO A 505 -6.95 -21.03 -22.59
N ASN A 506 -7.93 -20.55 -21.82
CA ASN A 506 -8.45 -19.18 -21.84
C ASN A 506 -7.87 -18.28 -20.73
N LEU A 507 -6.76 -18.68 -20.11
CA LEU A 507 -6.10 -17.86 -19.09
C LEU A 507 -5.79 -16.47 -19.63
N PHE A 508 -6.10 -15.47 -18.83
CA PHE A 508 -5.72 -14.07 -18.98
C PHE A 508 -4.41 -13.75 -18.24
N GLY A 509 -4.17 -14.39 -17.09
CA GLY A 509 -2.96 -14.24 -16.30
C GLY A 509 -2.41 -15.58 -15.80
N LEU A 510 -1.11 -15.77 -15.91
CA LEU A 510 -0.39 -16.96 -15.42
C LEU A 510 0.82 -16.50 -14.60
N THR A 511 0.97 -17.02 -13.39
CA THR A 511 2.20 -16.83 -12.60
C THR A 511 2.73 -18.17 -12.14
N LEU A 512 3.99 -18.45 -12.43
CA LEU A 512 4.65 -19.68 -12.03
C LEU A 512 5.91 -19.36 -11.23
N ILE A 513 5.98 -19.88 -10.00
CA ILE A 513 7.11 -19.64 -9.10
C ILE A 513 7.69 -20.97 -8.64
N ARG A 514 8.92 -21.24 -9.03
CA ARG A 514 9.69 -22.43 -8.67
C ARG A 514 10.47 -22.26 -7.37
N ARG A 515 10.59 -23.31 -6.55
CA ARG A 515 11.58 -23.42 -5.47
C ARG A 515 12.86 -24.01 -6.04
N HIS A 516 13.99 -23.34 -5.82
CA HIS A 516 15.29 -23.85 -6.23
C HIS A 516 15.62 -25.18 -5.53
N ASN A 517 15.26 -25.29 -4.25
CA ASN A 517 15.40 -26.51 -3.46
C ASN A 517 14.38 -26.56 -2.30
N ASN A 518 14.33 -27.68 -1.57
CA ASN A 518 13.40 -27.88 -0.45
C ASN A 518 13.65 -26.97 0.77
N ARG A 519 14.80 -26.29 0.86
CA ARG A 519 15.10 -25.33 1.93
C ARG A 519 14.60 -23.92 1.63
N GLN A 520 14.32 -23.62 0.36
CA GLN A 520 13.75 -22.35 -0.03
C GLN A 520 12.25 -22.33 0.28
N SER A 521 11.89 -21.77 1.43
CA SER A 521 10.49 -21.59 1.87
C SER A 521 9.83 -20.32 1.31
N GLU A 522 10.64 -19.40 0.77
CA GLU A 522 10.18 -18.08 0.34
C GLU A 522 10.34 -17.88 -1.16
N THR A 523 9.49 -17.04 -1.73
CA THR A 523 9.59 -16.67 -3.14
C THR A 523 10.83 -15.81 -3.39
N LYS A 524 11.77 -16.38 -4.15
CA LYS A 524 13.01 -15.78 -4.63
C LYS A 524 13.19 -16.19 -6.09
N LEU A 525 14.10 -15.52 -6.79
CA LEU A 525 14.55 -15.99 -8.09
C LEU A 525 15.11 -17.41 -7.97
N ALA A 526 14.90 -18.22 -9.00
CA ALA A 526 15.31 -19.61 -9.04
C ALA A 526 15.73 -20.00 -10.46
N SER A 527 16.76 -20.83 -10.56
CA SER A 527 17.11 -21.50 -11.82
C SER A 527 15.97 -22.43 -12.23
N TRP A 528 15.59 -22.42 -13.51
CA TRP A 528 14.59 -23.34 -14.08
C TRP A 528 15.27 -24.50 -14.81
N PRO A 529 14.64 -25.69 -14.89
CA PRO A 529 15.25 -26.88 -15.47
C PRO A 529 15.67 -26.76 -16.95
N HIS A 530 14.97 -25.91 -17.71
CA HIS A 530 15.18 -25.71 -19.14
C HIS A 530 15.44 -24.23 -19.46
N ALA A 531 15.97 -23.97 -20.65
CA ALA A 531 16.14 -22.61 -21.11
C ALA A 531 14.78 -21.92 -21.34
N SER A 532 14.73 -20.60 -21.19
CA SER A 532 13.49 -19.83 -21.29
C SER A 532 12.78 -19.96 -22.65
N TYR A 533 13.52 -20.10 -23.74
CA TYR A 533 12.95 -20.30 -25.07
C TYR A 533 12.25 -21.67 -25.24
N GLU A 534 12.68 -22.71 -24.50
CA GLU A 534 12.02 -24.02 -24.52
C GLU A 534 10.66 -23.99 -23.81
N TYR A 535 10.55 -23.21 -22.73
CA TYR A 535 9.25 -22.95 -22.11
C TYR A 535 8.37 -22.09 -23.01
N ALA A 536 8.94 -21.06 -23.64
CA ALA A 536 8.20 -20.16 -24.52
C ALA A 536 7.50 -20.92 -25.64
N SER A 537 8.14 -21.94 -26.25
CA SER A 537 7.51 -22.72 -27.31
C SER A 537 6.23 -23.45 -26.90
N GLN A 538 6.06 -23.76 -25.61
CA GLN A 538 4.86 -24.43 -25.09
C GLN A 538 3.68 -23.46 -24.87
N PHE A 539 3.89 -22.14 -25.02
CA PHE A 539 2.82 -21.15 -24.78
C PHE A 539 1.83 -21.02 -25.94
N THR A 540 2.03 -21.76 -27.03
CA THR A 540 1.14 -21.72 -28.21
C THR A 540 -0.28 -22.20 -27.90
N GLY A 541 -0.48 -22.98 -26.83
CA GLY A 541 -1.79 -23.44 -26.39
C GLY A 541 -2.66 -22.36 -25.74
N PHE A 542 -2.07 -21.23 -25.32
CA PHE A 542 -2.82 -20.15 -24.68
C PHE A 542 -3.43 -19.18 -25.68
N THR A 543 -4.75 -19.03 -25.62
CA THR A 543 -5.50 -18.22 -26.60
C THR A 543 -5.77 -16.79 -26.15
N ARG A 544 -5.59 -16.49 -24.85
CA ARG A 544 -5.99 -15.20 -24.23
C ARG A 544 -5.01 -14.67 -23.19
N LEU A 545 -3.80 -15.24 -23.11
CA LEU A 545 -2.86 -14.95 -22.04
C LEU A 545 -2.21 -13.59 -22.26
N ASN A 546 -2.61 -12.61 -21.43
CA ASN A 546 -2.08 -11.26 -21.51
C ASN A 546 -0.94 -11.03 -20.52
N HIS A 547 -0.91 -11.74 -19.39
CA HIS A 547 0.04 -11.50 -18.32
C HIS A 547 0.76 -12.78 -17.91
N PHE A 548 2.09 -12.79 -17.97
CA PHE A 548 2.92 -13.88 -17.48
C PHE A 548 3.89 -13.39 -16.40
N GLY A 549 3.90 -14.04 -15.25
CA GLY A 549 4.84 -13.82 -14.15
C GLY A 549 5.70 -15.05 -13.90
N TRP A 550 7.00 -14.84 -13.71
CA TRP A 550 7.97 -15.92 -13.62
C TRP A 550 9.09 -15.55 -12.64
N ASN A 551 9.61 -16.50 -11.85
CA ASN A 551 10.76 -16.22 -10.96
C ASN A 551 12.07 -16.76 -11.51
N LEU A 552 12.30 -16.66 -12.82
CA LEU A 552 13.57 -17.07 -13.41
C LEU A 552 14.71 -16.24 -12.81
N ASP A 553 15.74 -16.93 -12.36
CA ASP A 553 17.02 -16.33 -12.00
C ASP A 553 17.71 -15.81 -13.27
N VAL A 554 17.55 -14.51 -13.47
CA VAL A 554 18.20 -13.73 -14.52
C VAL A 554 19.04 -12.67 -13.83
N ASP A 555 20.20 -12.39 -14.38
CA ASP A 555 21.02 -11.29 -13.91
C ASP A 555 20.38 -9.95 -14.28
N LEU A 556 19.50 -9.46 -13.40
CA LEU A 556 18.76 -8.22 -13.59
C LEU A 556 19.63 -6.97 -13.54
N TYR A 557 20.87 -7.08 -13.07
CA TYR A 557 21.80 -5.97 -12.95
C TYR A 557 22.84 -5.98 -14.06
N GLY A 558 22.73 -6.92 -15.01
CA GLY A 558 23.65 -7.04 -16.13
C GLY A 558 25.09 -7.17 -15.65
N LEU A 559 25.35 -7.85 -14.54
CA LEU A 559 26.73 -8.12 -14.11
C LEU A 559 27.38 -9.19 -15.00
N ASP A 560 26.60 -9.93 -15.78
CA ASP A 560 27.08 -10.83 -16.80
C ASP A 560 27.77 -10.04 -17.93
N PRO A 561 29.10 -10.18 -18.06
CA PRO A 561 29.86 -9.47 -19.07
C PRO A 561 29.41 -9.90 -20.46
N SER A 562 29.18 -8.92 -21.33
CA SER A 562 28.97 -9.19 -22.75
C SER A 562 30.13 -10.00 -23.36
N PRO A 563 29.91 -10.76 -24.44
CA PRO A 563 31.00 -11.27 -25.26
C PRO A 563 32.01 -10.18 -25.69
N SER A 564 31.59 -8.92 -25.81
CA SER A 564 32.52 -7.79 -26.02
C SER A 564 33.46 -7.57 -24.83
N VAL A 565 32.96 -7.61 -23.59
CA VAL A 565 33.79 -7.52 -22.38
C VAL A 565 34.71 -8.73 -22.24
N MET A 566 34.32 -9.91 -22.74
CA MET A 566 35.24 -11.06 -22.84
C MET A 566 36.41 -10.81 -23.80
N ASN A 567 36.18 -10.11 -24.92
CA ASN A 567 37.28 -9.71 -25.80
C ASN A 567 38.24 -8.72 -25.12
N GLU A 568 37.72 -7.84 -24.25
CA GLU A 568 38.53 -6.92 -23.46
C GLU A 568 39.30 -7.63 -22.35
N PHE A 569 38.69 -8.64 -21.72
CA PHE A 569 39.36 -9.52 -20.77
C PHE A 569 40.54 -10.27 -21.43
N GLU A 570 40.34 -10.81 -22.64
CA GLU A 570 41.39 -11.47 -23.42
C GLU A 570 42.51 -10.52 -23.86
N ALA A 571 42.20 -9.23 -24.09
CA ALA A 571 43.17 -8.20 -24.44
C ALA A 571 43.98 -7.66 -23.25
N GLY A 572 43.64 -8.07 -22.02
CA GLY A 572 44.13 -7.49 -20.78
C GLY A 572 43.42 -6.16 -20.52
N PHE A 573 42.50 -6.14 -19.55
CA PHE A 573 41.74 -4.93 -19.20
C PHE A 573 42.66 -3.71 -19.11
N PRO A 574 42.34 -2.58 -19.79
CA PRO A 574 43.14 -1.38 -19.67
C PRO A 574 43.18 -0.94 -18.21
N ASP A 575 44.38 -0.61 -17.69
CA ASP A 575 44.63 -0.20 -16.29
C ASP A 575 43.81 1.05 -15.84
N LEU A 576 43.03 1.65 -16.75
CA LEU A 576 42.23 2.86 -16.56
C LEU A 576 40.87 2.63 -15.90
N PHE A 577 40.45 1.38 -15.63
CA PHE A 577 39.11 1.07 -15.10
C PHE A 577 38.79 1.64 -13.71
N PHE A 578 39.77 2.20 -12.98
CA PHE A 578 39.54 2.80 -11.66
C PHE A 578 39.48 4.33 -11.65
N GLU A 579 39.92 5.02 -12.71
CA GLU A 579 39.85 6.48 -12.83
C GLU A 579 38.79 6.86 -13.87
N GLY A 580 37.54 7.07 -13.44
CA GLY A 580 36.47 7.63 -14.28
C GLY A 580 35.23 6.76 -14.51
N TRP A 581 34.77 6.01 -13.49
CA TRP A 581 33.56 5.16 -13.56
C TRP A 581 32.30 5.87 -14.14
N GLU A 582 32.18 7.19 -13.99
CA GLU A 582 31.05 7.96 -14.54
C GLU A 582 31.13 8.16 -16.07
N GLU A 583 32.32 8.17 -16.68
CA GLU A 583 32.47 8.26 -18.15
C GLU A 583 32.33 6.90 -18.83
N THR A 584 32.62 5.79 -18.14
CA THR A 584 32.40 4.43 -18.65
C THR A 584 30.94 4.02 -18.67
N GLU A 585 30.13 4.45 -17.68
CA GLU A 585 28.68 4.16 -17.62
C GLU A 585 27.91 4.69 -18.85
N THR A 586 28.39 5.80 -19.45
CA THR A 586 27.79 6.38 -20.66
C THR A 586 28.35 5.81 -21.97
N ARG A 587 29.59 5.31 -21.97
CA ARG A 587 30.21 4.67 -23.14
C ARG A 587 29.80 3.22 -23.35
N ASP A 588 29.42 2.53 -22.28
CA ASP A 588 29.32 1.07 -22.28
C ASP A 588 27.91 0.53 -21.96
N GLN A 589 26.89 1.14 -22.57
CA GLN A 589 25.57 0.50 -22.70
C GLN A 589 25.63 -0.83 -23.47
N ASN A 590 26.77 -1.16 -24.08
CA ASN A 590 27.04 -2.42 -24.77
C ASN A 590 27.91 -3.41 -23.94
N ALA A 591 28.50 -3.01 -22.81
CA ALA A 591 29.34 -3.90 -22.00
C ALA A 591 28.54 -5.01 -21.32
N TYR A 592 27.26 -4.79 -21.10
CA TYR A 592 26.41 -5.67 -20.30
C TYR A 592 25.16 -6.09 -21.09
N PHE A 593 24.92 -7.40 -21.17
CA PHE A 593 23.75 -7.95 -21.87
C PHE A 593 22.53 -7.90 -20.97
N ASP A 594 21.56 -7.05 -21.29
CA ASP A 594 20.26 -7.05 -20.62
C ASP A 594 19.20 -7.81 -21.43
N ASP A 595 19.35 -9.14 -21.46
CA ASP A 595 18.57 -10.07 -22.29
C ASP A 595 17.16 -10.39 -21.79
N THR A 596 16.85 -9.99 -20.56
CA THR A 596 15.73 -9.09 -20.35
C THR A 596 14.51 -9.19 -21.28
N HIS A 597 14.65 -8.39 -22.33
CA HIS A 597 13.65 -8.12 -23.36
C HIS A 597 13.60 -9.19 -24.44
N LEU A 598 14.73 -9.86 -24.74
CA LEU A 598 14.80 -10.98 -25.67
C LEU A 598 14.04 -12.19 -25.11
N MET A 599 14.19 -12.45 -23.81
CA MET A 599 13.41 -13.47 -23.11
C MET A 599 11.91 -13.20 -23.24
N ALA A 600 11.45 -11.99 -22.89
CA ALA A 600 10.05 -11.62 -23.06
C ALA A 600 9.58 -11.74 -24.52
N GLY A 601 10.46 -11.41 -25.47
CA GLY A 601 10.24 -11.57 -26.90
C GLY A 601 9.98 -13.00 -27.33
N SER A 602 10.72 -13.97 -26.81
CA SER A 602 10.49 -15.40 -27.09
C SER A 602 9.09 -15.84 -26.68
N PHE A 603 8.62 -15.44 -25.49
CA PHE A 603 7.25 -15.74 -25.05
C PHE A 603 6.21 -15.02 -25.92
N ALA A 604 6.43 -13.76 -26.30
CA ALA A 604 5.54 -13.01 -27.17
C ALA A 604 5.42 -13.64 -28.58
N ALA A 605 6.52 -14.19 -29.11
CA ALA A 605 6.54 -14.85 -30.41
C ALA A 605 5.66 -16.11 -30.44
N HIS A 606 5.60 -16.85 -29.33
CA HIS A 606 4.79 -18.06 -29.20
C HIS A 606 3.39 -17.81 -28.60
N CYS A 607 3.17 -16.66 -27.95
CA CYS A 607 1.88 -16.24 -27.43
C CYS A 607 1.54 -14.82 -27.90
N PRO A 608 0.89 -14.67 -29.08
CA PRO A 608 0.60 -13.36 -29.68
C PRO A 608 -0.38 -12.49 -28.88
N THR A 609 -0.97 -13.02 -27.80
CA THR A 609 -1.85 -12.25 -26.91
C THR A 609 -1.12 -11.66 -25.72
N LEU A 610 0.14 -12.06 -25.48
CA LEU A 610 0.93 -11.60 -24.35
C LEU A 610 1.18 -10.10 -24.43
N ARG A 611 0.84 -9.40 -23.35
CA ARG A 611 1.00 -7.95 -23.20
C ARG A 611 2.00 -7.58 -22.12
N THR A 612 2.19 -8.44 -21.13
CA THR A 612 3.17 -8.21 -20.07
C THR A 612 3.87 -9.49 -19.69
N PHE A 613 5.18 -9.38 -19.56
CA PHE A 613 6.04 -10.40 -18.98
C PHE A 613 6.69 -9.81 -17.73
N ALA A 614 6.67 -10.52 -16.61
CA ALA A 614 7.19 -10.02 -15.35
C ALA A 614 8.11 -11.02 -14.67
N ILE A 615 9.24 -10.51 -14.16
CA ILE A 615 10.07 -11.27 -13.23
C ILE A 615 9.59 -10.95 -11.81
N VAL A 616 9.19 -12.00 -11.11
CA VAL A 616 8.49 -11.94 -9.83
C VAL A 616 9.32 -12.69 -8.79
N ASP A 617 9.63 -12.01 -7.69
CA ASP A 617 10.02 -12.66 -6.44
C ASP A 617 8.96 -12.38 -5.37
N ARG A 618 9.31 -12.02 -4.13
CA ARG A 618 8.32 -11.48 -3.17
C ARG A 618 7.57 -10.27 -3.72
N MET A 619 8.18 -9.53 -4.65
CA MET A 619 7.61 -8.39 -5.35
C MET A 619 7.84 -8.54 -6.86
N VAL A 620 7.17 -7.69 -7.64
CA VAL A 620 7.47 -7.59 -9.06
C VAL A 620 8.79 -6.81 -9.22
N ARG A 621 9.85 -7.50 -9.67
CA ARG A 621 11.17 -6.91 -9.87
C ARG A 621 11.28 -6.16 -11.19
N LEU A 622 10.77 -6.80 -12.24
CA LEU A 622 10.82 -6.32 -13.62
C LEU A 622 9.47 -6.56 -14.28
N VAL A 623 9.02 -5.59 -15.09
CA VAL A 623 7.90 -5.77 -16.02
C VAL A 623 8.33 -5.28 -17.40
N CYS A 624 8.21 -6.17 -18.38
CA CYS A 624 8.31 -5.88 -19.80
C CYS A 624 6.91 -5.69 -20.37
N LEU A 625 6.68 -4.56 -21.06
CA LEU A 625 5.43 -4.30 -21.78
C LEU A 625 5.61 -4.69 -23.25
N ILE A 626 4.72 -5.53 -23.73
CA ILE A 626 4.72 -6.08 -25.08
C ILE A 626 3.56 -5.41 -25.83
N ASP A 627 3.86 -4.83 -26.99
CA ASP A 627 2.85 -4.32 -27.90
C ASP A 627 2.87 -5.13 -29.19
N ASN A 628 1.70 -5.63 -29.55
CA ASN A 628 1.52 -6.51 -30.69
C ASN A 628 1.21 -5.67 -31.92
N THR A 629 2.11 -4.72 -32.23
CA THR A 629 2.06 -4.04 -33.53
C THR A 629 2.23 -5.09 -34.64
N PRO A 630 1.59 -4.94 -35.81
CA PRO A 630 1.70 -5.88 -36.93
C PRO A 630 3.14 -6.15 -37.39
N ASN A 631 4.09 -5.29 -37.01
CA ASN A 631 5.50 -5.39 -37.32
C ASN A 631 6.31 -6.20 -36.27
N GLY A 632 5.67 -6.76 -35.24
CA GLY A 632 6.30 -7.60 -34.22
C GLY A 632 7.32 -6.89 -33.33
N ARG A 633 7.26 -5.54 -33.23
CA ARG A 633 8.27 -4.76 -32.50
C ARG A 633 7.90 -4.66 -31.01
N LEU A 634 8.73 -5.26 -30.15
CA LEU A 634 8.72 -5.04 -28.69
C LEU A 634 8.85 -3.54 -28.38
N LEU A 635 7.85 -2.96 -27.70
CA LEU A 635 7.77 -1.51 -27.56
C LEU A 635 8.76 -0.93 -26.53
N SER A 636 8.92 -1.50 -25.32
CA SER A 636 9.91 -1.00 -24.36
C SER A 636 10.09 -1.83 -23.07
N LYS A 637 11.31 -1.78 -22.53
CA LYS A 637 11.64 -1.82 -21.08
C LYS A 637 11.25 -0.48 -20.43
N GLN A 638 11.00 -0.24 -19.14
CA GLN A 638 11.17 -0.93 -17.87
C GLN A 638 10.33 -0.11 -16.86
N LYS A 639 9.59 -0.73 -15.94
CA LYS A 639 9.24 -0.08 -14.66
C LYS A 639 9.81 -0.94 -13.55
N TYR A 640 10.91 -0.50 -12.94
CA TYR A 640 11.35 -1.03 -11.67
C TYR A 640 10.43 -0.50 -10.56
N GLY A 641 9.85 -1.40 -9.77
CA GLY A 641 9.28 -1.06 -8.47
C GLY A 641 7.83 -0.54 -8.45
N ALA A 642 7.06 -1.12 -7.51
CA ALA A 642 5.85 -0.67 -6.80
C ALA A 642 4.61 -0.15 -7.57
N MET A 643 4.70 0.36 -8.80
CA MET A 643 3.58 1.03 -9.48
C MET A 643 2.82 0.18 -10.50
N PHE A 644 3.20 -1.08 -10.71
CA PHE A 644 2.44 -1.95 -11.62
C PHE A 644 1.26 -2.59 -10.87
N GLU A 645 0.05 -2.48 -11.42
CA GLU A 645 -1.17 -3.10 -10.86
C GLU A 645 -1.18 -4.63 -11.07
N SER A 646 -0.21 -5.34 -10.48
CA SER A 646 -0.15 -6.80 -10.55
C SER A 646 -1.31 -7.46 -9.82
N THR A 647 -1.99 -6.77 -8.90
CA THR A 647 -3.08 -7.31 -8.07
C THR A 647 -4.24 -7.90 -8.88
N LYS A 648 -4.37 -7.55 -10.16
CA LYS A 648 -5.35 -8.11 -11.08
C LYS A 648 -5.05 -9.56 -11.49
N TRP A 649 -3.79 -9.97 -11.49
CA TRP A 649 -3.38 -11.31 -11.96
C TRP A 649 -2.36 -12.02 -11.05
N ASN A 650 -1.76 -11.32 -10.09
CA ASN A 650 -0.97 -11.88 -9.00
C ASN A 650 -1.20 -11.04 -7.72
N PRO A 651 -2.09 -11.47 -6.82
CA PRO A 651 -2.47 -10.72 -5.64
C PRO A 651 -1.37 -10.79 -4.57
N HIS A 652 -1.20 -9.67 -3.88
CA HIS A 652 -0.30 -9.59 -2.73
C HIS A 652 -0.85 -10.44 -1.57
N PRO A 653 0.00 -11.18 -0.82
CA PRO A 653 -0.43 -11.97 0.35
C PRO A 653 -1.35 -11.21 1.32
N TRP A 654 -1.00 -9.98 1.67
CA TRP A 654 -1.81 -9.11 2.53
C TRP A 654 -3.08 -8.51 1.92
N LYS A 655 -3.26 -8.49 0.60
CA LYS A 655 -4.47 -7.91 -0.02
C LYS A 655 -5.44 -8.97 -0.52
N GLY A 656 -4.92 -10.13 -0.93
CA GLY A 656 -5.70 -11.14 -1.63
C GLY A 656 -6.26 -10.62 -2.96
N TRP A 657 -7.24 -11.34 -3.50
CA TRP A 657 -7.95 -10.90 -4.69
C TRP A 657 -8.83 -9.68 -4.39
N PRO A 658 -9.12 -8.83 -5.39
CA PRO A 658 -10.16 -7.82 -5.24
C PRO A 658 -11.46 -8.46 -4.74
N LEU A 659 -12.18 -7.78 -3.85
CA LEU A 659 -13.43 -8.30 -3.31
C LEU A 659 -14.53 -8.29 -4.37
N ILE A 660 -15.44 -9.26 -4.30
CA ILE A 660 -16.63 -9.30 -5.13
C ILE A 660 -17.74 -8.57 -4.39
N MET A 661 -18.20 -7.46 -4.97
CA MET A 661 -19.31 -6.68 -4.43
C MET A 661 -20.66 -7.31 -4.83
N PRO A 662 -21.69 -7.21 -3.98
CA PRO A 662 -23.06 -7.59 -4.35
C PRO A 662 -23.47 -6.88 -5.64
N THR A 663 -24.10 -7.61 -6.56
CA THR A 663 -24.67 -7.00 -7.76
C THR A 663 -25.99 -6.31 -7.37
N PRO A 664 -26.23 -5.05 -7.72
CA PRO A 664 -27.48 -4.37 -7.40
C PRO A 664 -28.67 -5.18 -7.93
N ALA A 665 -29.68 -5.40 -7.08
CA ALA A 665 -30.89 -6.10 -7.47
C ALA A 665 -31.53 -5.39 -8.68
N GLY A 666 -31.68 -6.11 -9.80
CA GLY A 666 -32.22 -5.58 -11.06
C GLY A 666 -31.19 -5.41 -12.19
N THR A 667 -29.89 -5.58 -11.91
CA THR A 667 -28.87 -5.63 -12.98
C THR A 667 -28.79 -7.07 -13.49
N VAL A 668 -29.46 -7.37 -14.60
CA VAL A 668 -29.26 -8.64 -15.32
C VAL A 668 -27.82 -8.63 -15.82
N ARG A 669 -27.01 -9.61 -15.41
CA ARG A 669 -25.69 -9.82 -16.00
C ARG A 669 -25.91 -10.42 -17.39
N GLU A 670 -25.63 -9.65 -18.43
CA GLU A 670 -25.45 -10.16 -19.79
C GLU A 670 -24.17 -11.00 -19.91
#